data_AF-A0A0F7S8P6-F1
#
_entry.id   AF-A0A0F7S8P6-F1
#
_cell.length_a   1.000
_cell.length_b   1.000
_cell.length_c   1.000
_cell.angle_alpha   90.00
_cell.angle_beta   90.00
_cell.angle_gamma   90.00
#
_symmetry.space_group_name_H-M   'P 1'
#
loop_
_entity.id
_entity.type
_entity.pdbx_description
1 polymer ?
#
loop_
_entity_poly.entity_id
_entity_poly.type
_entity_poly.pdbx_seq_one_letter_code
_entity_poly.pdbx_strand_id
1 'polypeptide(L)'
;MSTQRNTPGPGQGVTSTARGGNNNALSISDHSRAAGIGAETIDDFLDRQPRSVLIRLYEKPASCLAIFRLLPMMARQLIMHMLFLDVPLSADDFLAWVKKQAKKDFDAAVDKLSRLSIVQLKTTAGKQILLLNAIFTEGMRRALTGGGKHRSFGVPCDTEDKNAVDVAFLDEYARTKWETILHYMVGSDNSSTPREPVLYLLRRSNLMQPRSSTSSSGGLNITSRGFQFLLEDVNTQLWDLLLQYLDMAEERNMDLVEVLAFLFMLGSLELGRDYSTEELPETQLHMLEDFRDYGLVYQRKASSRRFYPTRLATTLTSSAAVPLLSSNGTEQEERGYIILETNYRLYAYTSNRLRVAVLSFFVTIKARFPNLVVGSITRDSVKSALANGITAEQIITYLTHHAHVQMHRNDPLLPVTVSDQIRLWEREKNRVQQNLGSLFTDFTSQFDFEEVRNYAKQLGVLVWEDEGKRRFFVDEAGNEPVQFLLDAQPPPTILLLDLFLSKSICWLQPAMEIRNRSRQPLAQVDPSPPRTVDPPSTTPKPRSAVNLRSLFCFLLAIRIINALLTRTFFQPDEHYQTTEIAHRIVFGYGFKSWEWSSSHDNTADAPYLTAALSNLLNGPIRSILHPLLFVPGYVLLKWTALDKTYALILLPRLQQAFVAAIGDFYTVRLAQRIGGPTVAWFATLVGLSNLYSSMSGLFPPRKRQPGCKNC
;
A
#
# COMPACT_ATOMS: atom_id res chain seq x y z
N MET A 1 6.12 13.03 39.21
CA MET A 1 7.51 13.50 39.35
C MET A 1 8.36 12.91 38.23
N SER A 2 9.55 13.48 37.98
CA SER A 2 10.61 12.95 37.09
C SER A 2 10.17 12.49 35.69
N THR A 3 10.05 13.43 34.76
CA THR A 3 10.03 13.17 33.32
C THR A 3 11.43 12.87 32.79
N GLN A 4 11.56 11.95 31.83
CA GLN A 4 12.69 11.90 30.90
C GLN A 4 12.18 11.97 29.46
N ARG A 5 12.72 12.90 28.67
CA ARG A 5 12.50 13.00 27.22
C ARG A 5 13.75 12.48 26.53
N ASN A 6 13.63 11.42 25.72
CA ASN A 6 14.68 11.01 24.79
C ASN A 6 14.41 11.62 23.42
N THR A 7 15.41 12.30 22.85
CA THR A 7 15.43 12.73 21.46
C THR A 7 16.09 11.65 20.58
N PRO A 8 15.51 11.30 19.41
CA PRO A 8 16.17 10.45 18.43
C PRO A 8 17.09 11.27 17.51
N GLY A 9 18.30 10.77 17.25
CA GLY A 9 19.22 11.35 16.27
C GLY A 9 18.87 10.97 14.82
N PRO A 10 19.44 11.65 13.82
CA PRO A 10 19.13 11.42 12.41
C PRO A 10 19.82 10.17 11.83
N GLY A 11 19.17 9.51 10.87
CA GLY A 11 19.83 8.63 9.92
C GLY A 11 19.82 7.12 10.21
N GLN A 12 18.64 6.48 10.10
CA GLN A 12 18.56 5.07 9.72
C GLN A 12 17.57 4.91 8.56
N GLY A 13 18.00 4.26 7.48
CA GLY A 13 17.17 4.00 6.30
C GLY A 13 16.18 2.87 6.54
N VAL A 14 14.91 3.08 6.24
CA VAL A 14 13.85 2.09 6.47
C VAL A 14 13.87 1.02 5.36
N THR A 15 14.55 -0.10 5.62
CA THR A 15 14.47 -1.30 4.78
C THR A 15 13.18 -2.07 5.09
N SER A 16 12.13 -1.84 4.30
CA SER A 16 10.79 -2.41 4.50
C SER A 16 10.69 -3.87 4.03
N THR A 17 11.07 -4.83 4.87
CA THR A 17 10.84 -6.27 4.61
C THR A 17 9.37 -6.67 4.86
N ALA A 18 8.47 -6.26 3.98
CA ALA A 18 7.06 -6.63 4.04
C ALA A 18 6.84 -8.07 3.54
N ARG A 19 6.52 -9.01 4.43
CA ARG A 19 5.91 -10.30 4.05
C ARG A 19 4.40 -10.11 3.86
N GLY A 20 3.85 -10.80 2.85
CA GLY A 20 2.54 -10.50 2.30
C GLY A 20 1.37 -10.52 3.28
N GLY A 21 0.57 -9.46 3.21
CA GLY A 21 -0.80 -9.35 3.74
C GLY A 21 -1.57 -8.37 2.85
N ASN A 22 -2.79 -8.75 2.45
CA ASN A 22 -3.75 -8.04 1.59
C ASN A 22 -3.26 -6.88 0.72
N ASN A 23 -3.34 -7.07 -0.61
CA ASN A 23 -3.17 -6.01 -1.61
C ASN A 23 -4.38 -5.03 -1.63
N ASN A 24 -4.65 -4.36 -0.52
CA ASN A 24 -5.26 -3.04 -0.59
C ASN A 24 -4.17 -2.11 -1.13
N ALA A 25 -4.37 -1.52 -2.30
CA ALA A 25 -3.55 -0.39 -2.71
C ALA A 25 -3.73 0.71 -1.65
N LEU A 26 -2.64 1.15 -1.03
CA LEU A 26 -2.66 2.28 -0.13
C LEU A 26 -3.18 3.49 -0.91
N SER A 27 -4.16 4.19 -0.35
CA SER A 27 -4.77 5.33 -1.03
C SER A 27 -3.76 6.48 -1.17
N ILE A 28 -4.04 7.43 -2.07
CA ILE A 28 -3.21 8.63 -2.19
C ILE A 28 -3.13 9.36 -0.84
N SER A 29 -4.23 9.42 -0.08
CA SER A 29 -4.25 10.03 1.24
C SER A 29 -3.44 9.23 2.29
N ASP A 30 -3.36 7.90 2.22
CA ASP A 30 -2.45 7.10 3.08
C ASP A 30 -0.98 7.44 2.79
N HIS A 31 -0.59 7.52 1.51
CA HIS A 31 0.77 7.89 1.11
C HIS A 31 1.10 9.35 1.47
N SER A 32 0.17 10.29 1.28
CA SER A 32 0.33 11.70 1.69
C SER A 32 0.39 11.86 3.21
N ARG A 33 -0.38 11.06 3.98
CA ARG A 33 -0.27 10.99 5.46
C ARG A 33 1.09 10.45 5.90
N ALA A 34 1.64 9.44 5.21
CA ALA A 34 2.99 8.94 5.48
C ALA A 34 4.10 9.97 5.16
N ALA A 35 3.86 10.91 4.24
CA ALA A 35 4.74 12.05 3.97
C ALA A 35 4.55 13.24 4.96
N GLY A 36 3.59 13.15 5.89
CA GLY A 36 3.27 14.23 6.83
C GLY A 36 2.41 15.36 6.25
N ILE A 37 1.81 15.17 5.07
CA ILE A 37 1.04 16.19 4.32
C ILE A 37 -0.33 15.61 3.95
N GLY A 38 -1.07 15.07 4.92
CA GLY A 38 -2.42 14.55 4.71
C GLY A 38 -3.50 15.60 4.94
N ALA A 39 -4.56 15.58 4.12
CA ALA A 39 -5.82 16.23 4.49
C ALA A 39 -6.40 15.58 5.77
N GLU A 40 -7.18 16.35 6.53
CA GLU A 40 -7.88 15.83 7.70
C GLU A 40 -9.05 14.96 7.26
N THR A 41 -9.31 13.85 7.95
CA THR A 41 -10.50 13.04 7.66
C THR A 41 -11.68 13.50 8.51
N ILE A 42 -12.91 13.17 8.09
CA ILE A 42 -14.11 13.38 8.92
C ILE A 42 -14.02 12.65 10.27
N ASP A 43 -13.28 11.53 10.34
CA ASP A 43 -12.94 10.87 11.59
C ASP A 43 -12.03 11.74 12.48
N ASP A 44 -10.93 12.26 11.93
CA ASP A 44 -9.99 13.14 12.65
C ASP A 44 -10.69 14.43 13.15
N PHE A 45 -11.66 14.95 12.38
CA PHE A 45 -12.49 16.09 12.76
C PHE A 45 -13.48 15.76 13.89
N LEU A 46 -14.22 14.65 13.79
CA LEU A 46 -15.17 14.23 14.82
C LEU A 46 -14.50 13.87 16.15
N ASP A 47 -13.29 13.29 16.12
CA ASP A 47 -12.47 12.99 17.31
C ASP A 47 -12.06 14.26 18.10
N ARG A 48 -12.09 15.45 17.48
CA ARG A 48 -11.79 16.74 18.13
C ARG A 48 -13.02 17.41 18.75
N GLN A 49 -14.23 17.02 18.36
CA GLN A 49 -15.44 17.77 18.75
C GLN A 49 -15.79 17.57 20.23
N PRO A 50 -16.25 18.62 20.93
CA PRO A 50 -16.59 18.50 22.34
C PRO A 50 -17.83 17.60 22.52
N ARG A 51 -17.82 16.79 23.59
CA ARG A 51 -18.89 15.82 23.91
C ARG A 51 -20.30 16.41 23.92
N SER A 52 -20.46 17.69 24.22
CA SER A 52 -21.76 18.40 24.13
C SER A 52 -22.29 18.50 22.70
N VAL A 53 -21.43 18.84 21.73
CA VAL A 53 -21.75 18.89 20.29
C VAL A 53 -22.08 17.49 19.77
N LEU A 54 -21.27 16.49 20.12
CA LEU A 54 -21.52 15.08 19.74
C LEU A 54 -22.85 14.56 20.30
N ILE A 55 -23.20 14.89 21.55
CA ILE A 55 -24.50 14.50 22.14
C ILE A 55 -25.68 15.14 21.40
N ARG A 56 -25.64 16.45 21.12
CA ARG A 56 -26.69 17.14 20.33
C ARG A 56 -26.81 16.56 18.92
N LEU A 57 -25.68 16.19 18.31
CA LEU A 57 -25.64 15.56 16.99
C LEU A 57 -26.32 14.19 16.97
N TYR A 58 -26.22 13.42 18.07
CA TYR A 58 -26.89 12.11 18.24
C TYR A 58 -28.40 12.18 18.50
N GLU A 59 -28.98 13.36 18.74
CA GLU A 59 -30.45 13.52 18.86
C GLU A 59 -31.16 13.25 17.52
N LYS A 60 -30.48 13.47 16.39
CA LYS A 60 -30.99 13.28 15.02
C LYS A 60 -30.60 11.88 14.50
N PRO A 61 -31.55 10.94 14.28
CA PRO A 61 -31.24 9.55 13.90
C PRO A 61 -30.39 9.35 12.65
N ALA A 62 -30.46 10.27 11.67
CA ALA A 62 -29.62 10.22 10.47
C ALA A 62 -28.13 10.41 10.77
N SER A 63 -27.79 11.29 11.73
CA SER A 63 -26.41 11.45 12.21
C SER A 63 -25.87 10.17 12.84
N CYS A 64 -26.69 9.50 13.68
CA CYS A 64 -26.32 8.21 14.27
C CYS A 64 -26.06 7.14 13.21
N LEU A 65 -26.91 7.06 12.18
CA LEU A 65 -26.74 6.11 11.07
C LEU A 65 -25.48 6.42 10.22
N ALA A 66 -25.23 7.69 9.91
CA ALA A 66 -24.04 8.10 9.16
C ALA A 66 -22.74 7.82 9.92
N ILE A 67 -22.67 8.20 11.20
CA ILE A 67 -21.50 7.93 12.06
C ILE A 67 -21.32 6.41 12.24
N PHE A 68 -22.41 5.64 12.35
CA PHE A 68 -22.34 4.17 12.36
C PHE A 68 -21.75 3.60 11.06
N ARG A 69 -22.04 4.17 9.88
CA ARG A 69 -21.45 3.74 8.60
C ARG A 69 -19.95 4.02 8.52
N LEU A 70 -19.51 5.19 9.00
CA LEU A 70 -18.10 5.61 9.02
C LEU A 70 -17.22 4.77 9.98
N LEU A 71 -17.80 4.17 11.01
CA LEU A 71 -17.04 3.37 11.98
C LEU A 71 -16.39 2.11 11.37
N PRO A 72 -15.22 1.66 11.88
CA PRO A 72 -14.60 0.41 11.46
C PRO A 72 -15.49 -0.81 11.79
N MET A 73 -15.31 -1.89 11.05
CA MET A 73 -16.17 -3.08 11.10
C MET A 73 -16.30 -3.67 12.53
N MET A 74 -15.22 -3.69 13.31
CA MET A 74 -15.24 -4.13 14.71
C MET A 74 -16.13 -3.23 15.59
N ALA A 75 -16.00 -1.92 15.48
CA ALA A 75 -16.81 -0.97 16.26
C ALA A 75 -18.30 -1.05 15.90
N ARG A 76 -18.63 -1.24 14.61
CA ARG A 76 -20.00 -1.52 14.16
C ARG A 76 -20.58 -2.80 14.81
N GLN A 77 -19.81 -3.89 14.85
CA GLN A 77 -20.26 -5.14 15.44
C GLN A 77 -20.54 -4.99 16.95
N LEU A 78 -19.67 -4.28 17.68
CA LEU A 78 -19.87 -4.02 19.11
C LEU A 78 -21.16 -3.20 19.38
N ILE A 79 -21.40 -2.13 18.61
CA ILE A 79 -22.65 -1.36 18.71
C ILE A 79 -23.86 -2.26 18.45
N MET A 80 -23.87 -3.05 17.37
CA MET A 80 -25.00 -3.92 17.02
C MET A 80 -25.27 -5.01 18.05
N HIS A 81 -24.23 -5.54 18.71
CA HIS A 81 -24.38 -6.48 19.82
C HIS A 81 -24.98 -5.83 21.07
N MET A 82 -24.71 -4.54 21.32
CA MET A 82 -25.15 -3.82 22.53
C MET A 82 -26.50 -3.10 22.39
N LEU A 83 -26.92 -2.71 21.18
CA LEU A 83 -28.05 -1.82 20.91
C LEU A 83 -29.42 -2.31 21.45
N PHE A 84 -29.57 -3.63 21.60
CA PHE A 84 -30.79 -4.29 22.07
C PHE A 84 -30.61 -5.04 23.40
N LEU A 85 -29.51 -4.80 24.13
CA LEU A 85 -29.30 -5.36 25.47
C LEU A 85 -29.75 -4.37 26.54
N ASP A 86 -30.67 -4.80 27.40
CA ASP A 86 -31.13 -4.01 28.56
C ASP A 86 -30.16 -4.09 29.75
N VAL A 87 -29.20 -5.03 29.72
CA VAL A 87 -28.14 -5.21 30.72
C VAL A 87 -26.77 -4.99 30.05
N PRO A 88 -25.91 -4.10 30.58
CA PRO A 88 -24.60 -3.84 29.97
C PRO A 88 -23.59 -4.96 30.28
N LEU A 89 -22.81 -5.34 29.26
CA LEU A 89 -21.81 -6.43 29.33
C LEU A 89 -20.46 -5.93 29.85
N SER A 90 -19.65 -6.86 30.39
CA SER A 90 -18.27 -6.54 30.79
C SER A 90 -17.30 -6.66 29.61
N ALA A 91 -16.19 -5.92 29.64
CA ALA A 91 -15.17 -5.98 28.61
C ALA A 91 -14.55 -7.39 28.47
N ASP A 92 -14.49 -8.15 29.56
CA ASP A 92 -13.99 -9.54 29.58
C ASP A 92 -14.87 -10.49 28.74
N ASP A 93 -16.19 -10.27 28.74
CA ASP A 93 -17.15 -11.10 27.98
C ASP A 93 -16.96 -10.89 26.46
N PHE A 94 -16.73 -9.65 26.02
CA PHE A 94 -16.38 -9.36 24.63
C PHE A 94 -15.00 -9.91 24.25
N LEU A 95 -14.00 -9.80 25.13
CA LEU A 95 -12.67 -10.36 24.90
C LEU A 95 -12.70 -11.90 24.78
N ALA A 96 -13.66 -12.58 25.40
CA ALA A 96 -13.89 -14.02 25.22
C ALA A 96 -14.44 -14.36 23.81
N TRP A 97 -15.13 -13.43 23.14
CA TRP A 97 -15.60 -13.59 21.76
C TRP A 97 -14.53 -13.23 20.70
N VAL A 98 -13.51 -12.45 21.07
CA VAL A 98 -12.46 -11.97 20.15
C VAL A 98 -11.31 -12.97 20.03
N LYS A 99 -10.95 -13.35 18.80
CA LYS A 99 -9.76 -14.17 18.53
C LYS A 99 -8.49 -13.42 18.95
N LYS A 100 -7.55 -14.10 19.62
CA LYS A 100 -6.30 -13.51 20.17
C LYS A 100 -5.51 -12.60 19.20
N GLN A 101 -5.56 -12.87 17.90
CA GLN A 101 -4.93 -12.04 16.86
C GLN A 101 -5.57 -10.65 16.72
N ALA A 102 -6.90 -10.57 16.79
CA ALA A 102 -7.71 -9.37 16.59
C ALA A 102 -7.91 -8.53 17.88
N LYS A 103 -7.22 -8.86 18.98
CA LYS A 103 -7.35 -8.08 20.22
C LYS A 103 -6.95 -6.62 20.02
N LYS A 104 -5.87 -6.34 19.25
CA LYS A 104 -5.44 -4.97 18.96
C LYS A 104 -6.54 -4.15 18.26
N ASP A 105 -7.28 -4.80 17.35
CA ASP A 105 -8.35 -4.17 16.59
C ASP A 105 -9.60 -3.93 17.44
N PHE A 106 -9.84 -4.79 18.45
CA PHE A 106 -10.86 -4.57 19.49
C PHE A 106 -10.47 -3.42 20.42
N ASP A 107 -9.25 -3.42 20.97
CA ASP A 107 -8.77 -2.38 21.87
C ASP A 107 -8.84 -1.00 21.18
N ALA A 108 -8.35 -0.89 19.93
CA ALA A 108 -8.43 0.33 19.12
C ALA A 108 -9.87 0.73 18.74
N ALA A 109 -10.78 -0.23 18.54
CA ALA A 109 -12.20 0.05 18.30
C ALA A 109 -12.90 0.61 19.56
N VAL A 110 -12.58 0.09 20.74
CA VAL A 110 -13.08 0.62 22.03
C VAL A 110 -12.54 2.02 22.27
N ASP A 111 -11.25 2.28 22.00
CA ASP A 111 -10.66 3.61 22.09
C ASP A 111 -11.40 4.61 21.19
N LYS A 112 -11.61 4.32 19.89
CA LYS A 112 -12.35 5.20 18.98
C LYS A 112 -13.80 5.43 19.42
N LEU A 113 -14.49 4.39 19.90
CA LEU A 113 -15.85 4.51 20.44
C LEU A 113 -15.93 5.36 21.73
N SER A 114 -14.84 5.42 22.50
CA SER A 114 -14.74 6.26 23.70
C SER A 114 -14.52 7.74 23.36
N ARG A 115 -13.67 8.04 22.36
CA ARG A 115 -13.41 9.41 21.87
C ARG A 115 -14.68 10.08 21.33
N LEU A 116 -15.39 9.36 20.45
CA LEU A 116 -16.69 9.78 19.92
C LEU A 116 -17.80 9.82 21.01
N SER A 117 -17.51 9.48 22.27
CA SER A 117 -18.46 9.45 23.39
C SER A 117 -19.67 8.53 23.22
N ILE A 118 -19.59 7.58 22.29
CA ILE A 118 -20.60 6.54 22.02
C ILE A 118 -20.59 5.51 23.15
N VAL A 119 -19.40 5.09 23.58
CA VAL A 119 -19.19 4.16 24.71
C VAL A 119 -18.57 4.90 25.89
N GLN A 120 -19.11 4.64 27.09
CA GLN A 120 -18.55 5.07 28.37
C GLN A 120 -18.10 3.83 29.14
N LEU A 121 -16.80 3.72 29.42
CA LEU A 121 -16.27 2.69 30.32
C LEU A 121 -16.63 3.09 31.76
N LYS A 122 -17.35 2.21 32.47
CA LYS A 122 -17.65 2.36 33.89
C LYS A 122 -17.08 1.18 34.66
N THR A 123 -16.11 1.44 35.52
CA THR A 123 -15.62 0.41 36.45
C THR A 123 -16.64 0.21 37.56
N THR A 124 -17.11 -1.01 37.76
CA THR A 124 -18.07 -1.36 38.84
C THR A 124 -17.68 -2.73 39.40
N ALA A 125 -17.57 -2.83 40.73
CA ALA A 125 -17.10 -4.03 41.42
C ALA A 125 -15.78 -4.62 40.85
N GLY A 126 -14.85 -3.75 40.43
CA GLY A 126 -13.55 -4.13 39.85
C GLY A 126 -13.58 -4.54 38.37
N LYS A 127 -14.76 -4.82 37.79
CA LYS A 127 -14.91 -5.09 36.36
C LYS A 127 -15.12 -3.82 35.55
N GLN A 128 -14.59 -3.78 34.33
CA GLN A 128 -14.90 -2.74 33.35
C GLN A 128 -16.20 -3.10 32.62
N ILE A 129 -17.23 -2.29 32.80
CA ILE A 129 -18.52 -2.42 32.11
C ILE A 129 -18.55 -1.41 30.95
N LEU A 130 -18.91 -1.88 29.76
CA LEU A 130 -19.08 -1.04 28.57
C LEU A 130 -20.55 -0.60 28.52
N LEU A 131 -20.80 0.71 28.53
CA LEU A 131 -22.14 1.28 28.49
C LEU A 131 -22.29 2.23 27.30
N LEU A 132 -23.24 1.97 26.41
CA LEU A 132 -23.59 2.88 25.33
C LEU A 132 -24.27 4.14 25.88
N ASN A 133 -24.01 5.28 25.23
CA ASN A 133 -24.71 6.54 25.47
C ASN A 133 -26.20 6.39 25.12
N ALA A 134 -27.09 6.60 26.09
CA ALA A 134 -28.53 6.38 25.93
C ALA A 134 -29.16 7.14 24.76
N ILE A 135 -28.70 8.38 24.49
CA ILE A 135 -29.20 9.21 23.38
C ILE A 135 -28.82 8.59 22.03
N PHE A 136 -27.57 8.09 21.90
CA PHE A 136 -27.13 7.36 20.71
C PHE A 136 -27.87 6.03 20.55
N THR A 137 -28.04 5.27 21.64
CA THR A 137 -28.81 4.01 21.66
C THR A 137 -30.25 4.25 21.18
N GLU A 138 -30.92 5.28 21.66
CA GLU A 138 -32.28 5.59 21.23
C GLU A 138 -32.32 6.10 19.79
N GLY A 139 -31.45 7.04 19.40
CA GLY A 139 -31.36 7.55 18.03
C GLY A 139 -31.09 6.45 17.00
N MET A 140 -30.16 5.54 17.30
CA MET A 140 -29.84 4.38 16.45
C MET A 140 -30.97 3.33 16.44
N ARG A 141 -31.64 3.09 17.59
CA ARG A 141 -32.82 2.20 17.65
C ARG A 141 -33.97 2.76 16.79
N ARG A 142 -34.25 4.07 16.87
CA ARG A 142 -35.22 4.79 16.03
C ARG A 142 -34.85 4.72 14.53
N ALA A 143 -33.56 4.84 14.19
CA ALA A 143 -33.07 4.70 12.82
C ALA A 143 -33.32 3.30 12.24
N LEU A 144 -33.10 2.23 13.03
CA LEU A 144 -33.32 0.85 12.57
C LEU A 144 -34.79 0.43 12.52
N THR A 145 -35.64 0.94 13.42
CA THR A 145 -37.08 0.58 13.45
C THR A 145 -37.97 1.51 12.61
N GLY A 146 -37.41 2.58 12.02
CA GLY A 146 -38.18 3.62 11.34
C GLY A 146 -39.09 4.44 12.27
N GLY A 147 -38.89 4.34 13.59
CA GLY A 147 -39.82 4.84 14.59
C GLY A 147 -39.61 6.31 14.97
N GLY A 148 -40.64 7.14 14.77
CA GLY A 148 -40.77 8.47 15.38
C GLY A 148 -41.14 9.59 14.41
N LYS A 149 -41.45 10.77 14.96
CA LYS A 149 -41.81 11.98 14.19
C LYS A 149 -40.61 12.86 13.82
N HIS A 150 -39.40 12.31 13.83
CA HIS A 150 -38.15 13.09 13.75
C HIS A 150 -37.79 13.58 12.33
N ARG A 151 -38.40 13.00 11.27
CA ARG A 151 -38.26 13.39 9.84
C ARG A 151 -36.82 13.56 9.31
N SER A 152 -35.83 13.04 10.05
CA SER A 152 -34.40 13.33 9.86
C SER A 152 -33.77 12.66 8.63
N PHE A 153 -34.51 11.82 7.92
CA PHE A 153 -34.10 11.16 6.66
C PHE A 153 -34.68 11.87 5.43
N GLY A 154 -34.98 13.17 5.57
CA GLY A 154 -35.73 13.96 4.59
C GLY A 154 -37.23 13.65 4.59
N VAL A 155 -38.00 14.50 3.92
CA VAL A 155 -39.41 14.26 3.60
C VAL A 155 -39.53 14.12 2.09
N PRO A 156 -39.77 12.91 1.55
CA PRO A 156 -40.03 12.71 0.13
C PRO A 156 -41.26 13.49 -0.35
N CYS A 157 -41.30 13.83 -1.64
CA CYS A 157 -42.48 14.43 -2.23
C CYS A 157 -43.51 13.35 -2.65
N ASP A 158 -44.67 13.30 -2.00
CA ASP A 158 -45.79 12.41 -2.37
C ASP A 158 -46.53 12.85 -3.66
N THR A 159 -46.04 13.87 -4.35
CA THR A 159 -46.65 14.40 -5.59
C THR A 159 -45.71 14.15 -6.76
N GLU A 160 -46.19 13.51 -7.82
CA GLU A 160 -45.40 13.26 -9.04
C GLU A 160 -44.77 14.57 -9.59
N ASP A 161 -43.53 14.50 -10.10
CA ASP A 161 -42.95 15.62 -10.87
C ASP A 161 -43.28 15.45 -12.36
N LYS A 162 -43.76 16.53 -12.97
CA LYS A 162 -43.94 16.65 -14.43
C LYS A 162 -42.62 16.64 -15.19
N ASN A 163 -41.51 16.87 -14.48
CA ASN A 163 -40.13 16.93 -14.97
C ASN A 163 -39.22 16.02 -14.13
N ALA A 164 -39.69 14.83 -13.76
CA ALA A 164 -38.88 13.83 -13.05
C ALA A 164 -37.53 13.58 -13.74
N VAL A 165 -36.48 13.38 -12.94
CA VAL A 165 -35.08 13.44 -13.39
C VAL A 165 -34.39 12.09 -13.24
N ASP A 166 -33.91 11.52 -14.35
CA ASP A 166 -33.16 10.27 -14.35
C ASP A 166 -31.85 10.36 -13.58
N VAL A 167 -31.47 9.28 -12.90
CA VAL A 167 -30.19 9.16 -12.18
C VAL A 167 -28.99 9.45 -13.10
N ALA A 168 -29.06 9.05 -14.37
CA ALA A 168 -28.03 9.34 -15.36
C ALA A 168 -27.84 10.85 -15.63
N PHE A 169 -28.93 11.64 -15.59
CA PHE A 169 -28.83 13.10 -15.68
C PHE A 169 -28.25 13.70 -14.40
N LEU A 170 -28.59 13.16 -13.22
CA LEU A 170 -28.02 13.62 -11.94
C LEU A 170 -26.51 13.36 -11.86
N ASP A 171 -26.04 12.20 -12.34
CA ASP A 171 -24.62 11.87 -12.44
C ASP A 171 -23.88 12.78 -13.46
N GLU A 172 -24.51 13.08 -14.61
CA GLU A 172 -23.98 14.02 -15.62
C GLU A 172 -23.88 15.46 -15.08
N TYR A 173 -24.92 15.93 -14.38
CA TYR A 173 -24.96 17.25 -13.74
C TYR A 173 -23.87 17.39 -12.68
N ALA A 174 -23.77 16.41 -11.77
CA ALA A 174 -22.79 16.41 -10.68
C ALA A 174 -21.36 16.45 -11.23
N ARG A 175 -21.05 15.57 -12.20
CA ARG A 175 -19.74 15.55 -12.87
C ARG A 175 -19.44 16.85 -13.60
N THR A 176 -20.38 17.38 -14.39
CA THR A 176 -20.17 18.67 -15.11
C THR A 176 -19.89 19.82 -14.14
N LYS A 177 -20.59 19.88 -13.00
CA LYS A 177 -20.36 20.87 -11.94
C LYS A 177 -18.99 20.71 -11.31
N TRP A 178 -18.63 19.51 -10.90
CA TRP A 178 -17.34 19.22 -10.26
C TRP A 178 -16.16 19.49 -11.22
N GLU A 179 -16.22 18.97 -12.44
CA GLU A 179 -15.20 19.21 -13.48
C GLU A 179 -15.07 20.70 -13.82
N THR A 180 -16.13 21.52 -13.72
CA THR A 180 -16.03 22.98 -13.91
C THR A 180 -15.17 23.63 -12.82
N ILE A 181 -15.33 23.23 -11.56
CA ILE A 181 -14.52 23.75 -10.43
C ILE A 181 -13.06 23.33 -10.61
N LEU A 182 -12.80 22.06 -10.94
CA LEU A 182 -11.44 21.55 -11.14
C LEU A 182 -10.78 22.16 -12.40
N HIS A 183 -11.52 22.39 -13.48
CA HIS A 183 -11.02 23.07 -14.68
C HIS A 183 -10.65 24.55 -14.44
N TYR A 184 -11.34 25.21 -13.51
CA TYR A 184 -10.99 26.54 -13.04
C TYR A 184 -9.71 26.50 -12.17
N MET A 185 -9.56 25.51 -11.28
CA MET A 185 -8.32 25.33 -10.49
C MET A 185 -7.07 25.12 -11.36
N VAL A 186 -7.21 24.47 -12.53
CA VAL A 186 -6.12 24.28 -13.50
C VAL A 186 -5.92 25.50 -14.42
N GLY A 187 -6.79 26.50 -14.37
CA GLY A 187 -6.67 27.72 -15.18
C GLY A 187 -6.87 27.52 -16.68
N SER A 188 -7.74 26.57 -17.08
CA SER A 188 -7.95 26.25 -18.49
C SER A 188 -8.88 27.26 -19.20
N ASP A 189 -8.46 27.76 -20.38
CA ASP A 189 -9.05 28.93 -21.09
C ASP A 189 -10.54 28.86 -21.46
N ASN A 190 -11.20 27.72 -21.23
CA ASN A 190 -12.60 27.47 -21.58
C ASN A 190 -13.50 27.22 -20.36
N SER A 191 -13.00 27.43 -19.12
CA SER A 191 -13.78 27.21 -17.90
C SER A 191 -14.74 28.36 -17.61
N SER A 192 -16.02 28.04 -17.34
CA SER A 192 -16.93 28.98 -16.67
C SER A 192 -16.42 29.27 -15.26
N THR A 193 -16.37 30.54 -14.86
CA THR A 193 -16.04 30.92 -13.48
C THR A 193 -17.07 30.32 -12.50
N PRO A 194 -16.64 29.61 -11.44
CA PRO A 194 -17.50 29.26 -10.30
C PRO A 194 -18.11 30.50 -9.63
N ARG A 195 -19.14 30.32 -8.78
CA ARG A 195 -19.68 31.42 -7.96
C ARG A 195 -18.69 31.82 -6.86
N GLU A 196 -18.73 33.08 -6.45
CA GLU A 196 -17.83 33.66 -5.44
C GLU A 196 -17.72 32.87 -4.11
N PRO A 197 -18.78 32.24 -3.54
CA PRO A 197 -18.63 31.40 -2.34
C PRO A 197 -17.65 30.23 -2.51
N VAL A 198 -17.61 29.63 -3.70
CA VAL A 198 -16.65 28.56 -4.04
C VAL A 198 -15.23 29.13 -4.16
N LEU A 199 -15.08 30.29 -4.80
CA LEU A 199 -13.77 30.95 -4.96
C LEU A 199 -13.21 31.45 -3.62
N TYR A 200 -14.07 31.90 -2.71
CA TYR A 200 -13.72 32.25 -1.34
C TYR A 200 -13.22 31.01 -0.59
N LEU A 201 -13.95 29.88 -0.65
CA LEU A 201 -13.56 28.64 0.04
C LEU A 201 -12.24 28.07 -0.50
N LEU A 202 -12.03 28.08 -1.82
CA LEU A 202 -10.76 27.65 -2.45
C LEU A 202 -9.57 28.55 -2.05
N ARG A 203 -9.82 29.82 -1.75
CA ARG A 203 -8.81 30.75 -1.20
C ARG A 203 -8.55 30.49 0.28
N ARG A 204 -9.61 30.26 1.07
CA ARG A 204 -9.54 29.99 2.53
C ARG A 204 -8.78 28.71 2.86
N SER A 205 -9.07 27.63 2.13
CA SER A 205 -8.36 26.33 2.21
C SER A 205 -6.91 26.37 1.70
N ASN A 206 -6.42 27.52 1.22
CA ASN A 206 -5.12 27.67 0.56
C ASN A 206 -4.93 26.73 -0.64
N LEU A 207 -6.01 26.26 -1.29
CA LEU A 207 -5.95 25.49 -2.54
C LEU A 207 -5.63 26.39 -3.73
N MET A 208 -6.06 27.66 -3.67
CA MET A 208 -5.68 28.69 -4.64
C MET A 208 -5.24 29.99 -3.94
N GLN A 209 -4.26 30.68 -4.52
CA GLN A 209 -3.76 31.97 -4.04
C GLN A 209 -3.94 33.07 -5.10
N PRO A 210 -4.22 34.33 -4.70
CA PRO A 210 -4.29 35.44 -5.64
C PRO A 210 -2.93 35.70 -6.29
N ARG A 211 -2.91 35.86 -7.62
CA ARG A 211 -1.70 36.20 -8.35
C ARG A 211 -1.17 37.57 -7.92
N SER A 212 0.13 37.69 -7.68
CA SER A 212 0.74 38.88 -7.08
C SER A 212 0.69 40.13 -7.98
N SER A 213 -0.19 41.06 -7.59
CA SER A 213 0.09 42.51 -7.54
C SER A 213 0.62 43.24 -8.79
N THR A 214 0.23 42.87 -10.02
CA THR A 214 0.48 43.76 -11.19
C THR A 214 -0.56 43.66 -12.32
N SER A 215 -1.36 42.59 -12.40
CA SER A 215 -2.40 42.42 -13.44
C SER A 215 -3.81 42.59 -12.88
N SER A 216 -4.61 43.45 -13.48
CA SER A 216 -6.03 43.69 -13.12
C SER A 216 -6.99 42.54 -13.49
N SER A 217 -6.49 41.47 -14.12
CA SER A 217 -7.22 40.21 -14.23
C SER A 217 -7.05 39.43 -12.92
N GLY A 218 -8.16 39.19 -12.20
CA GLY A 218 -8.21 38.52 -10.89
C GLY A 218 -7.94 37.01 -10.93
N GLY A 219 -6.92 36.57 -11.68
CA GLY A 219 -6.53 35.18 -11.79
C GLY A 219 -6.03 34.62 -10.45
N LEU A 220 -6.59 33.49 -10.05
CA LEU A 220 -6.11 32.68 -8.94
C LEU A 220 -5.12 31.64 -9.47
N ASN A 221 -3.93 31.55 -8.86
CA ASN A 221 -2.96 30.49 -9.13
C ASN A 221 -3.24 29.30 -8.20
N ILE A 222 -2.96 28.07 -8.64
CA ILE A 222 -2.96 26.86 -7.80
C ILE A 222 -1.77 26.87 -6.83
N THR A 223 -1.92 26.23 -5.66
CA THR A 223 -0.82 26.05 -4.68
C THR A 223 -0.30 24.61 -4.64
N SER A 224 0.70 24.33 -3.79
CA SER A 224 1.16 22.97 -3.50
C SER A 224 0.07 22.06 -2.92
N ARG A 225 -0.79 22.57 -2.02
CA ARG A 225 -1.99 21.85 -1.51
C ARG A 225 -3.05 21.74 -2.60
N GLY A 226 -3.26 22.81 -3.36
CA GLY A 226 -4.18 22.84 -4.50
C GLY A 226 -3.87 21.77 -5.54
N PHE A 227 -2.59 21.58 -5.87
CA PHE A 227 -2.18 20.52 -6.78
C PHE A 227 -2.38 19.14 -6.17
N GLN A 228 -2.00 18.91 -4.90
CA GLN A 228 -2.25 17.64 -4.20
C GLN A 228 -3.74 17.25 -4.21
N PHE A 229 -4.61 18.21 -3.90
CA PHE A 229 -6.06 18.04 -3.96
C PHE A 229 -6.52 17.54 -5.35
N LEU A 230 -5.96 18.06 -6.45
CA LEU A 230 -6.26 17.55 -7.81
C LEU A 230 -5.78 16.10 -8.07
N LEU A 231 -4.92 15.54 -7.23
CA LEU A 231 -4.47 14.14 -7.31
C LEU A 231 -5.34 13.20 -6.49
N GLU A 232 -5.90 13.69 -5.38
CA GLU A 232 -6.75 12.91 -4.46
C GLU A 232 -8.07 12.46 -5.11
N ASP A 233 -8.71 11.43 -4.56
CA ASP A 233 -9.98 10.94 -5.10
C ASP A 233 -11.15 11.89 -4.82
N VAL A 234 -12.23 11.76 -5.60
CA VAL A 234 -13.38 12.67 -5.54
C VAL A 234 -14.05 12.72 -4.17
N ASN A 235 -14.04 11.63 -3.38
CA ASN A 235 -14.65 11.64 -2.04
C ASN A 235 -13.72 12.34 -1.04
N THR A 236 -12.40 12.14 -1.09
CA THR A 236 -11.44 12.89 -0.25
C THR A 236 -11.38 14.37 -0.64
N GLN A 237 -11.36 14.71 -1.93
CA GLN A 237 -11.49 16.10 -2.40
C GLN A 237 -12.75 16.78 -1.84
N LEU A 238 -13.90 16.10 -1.95
CA LEU A 238 -15.17 16.61 -1.46
C LEU A 238 -15.14 16.81 0.07
N TRP A 239 -14.52 15.90 0.82
CA TRP A 239 -14.35 16.05 2.27
C TRP A 239 -13.39 17.18 2.65
N ASP A 240 -12.29 17.43 1.93
CA ASP A 240 -11.38 18.56 2.22
C ASP A 240 -12.11 19.92 2.07
N LEU A 241 -12.93 20.07 1.01
CA LEU A 241 -13.76 21.27 0.85
C LEU A 241 -14.85 21.38 1.93
N LEU A 242 -15.50 20.27 2.30
CA LEU A 242 -16.59 20.29 3.27
C LEU A 242 -16.11 20.43 4.71
N LEU A 243 -14.90 19.97 5.05
CA LEU A 243 -14.26 20.27 6.33
C LEU A 243 -13.89 21.76 6.40
N GLN A 244 -13.36 22.34 5.32
CA GLN A 244 -13.16 23.79 5.28
C GLN A 244 -14.48 24.57 5.40
N TYR A 245 -15.57 24.05 4.83
CA TYR A 245 -16.92 24.63 4.98
C TYR A 245 -17.43 24.57 6.43
N LEU A 246 -17.15 23.48 7.14
CA LEU A 246 -17.51 23.30 8.55
C LEU A 246 -16.74 24.28 9.45
N ASP A 247 -15.44 24.50 9.21
CA ASP A 247 -14.66 25.53 9.91
C ASP A 247 -15.19 26.95 9.63
N MET A 248 -15.70 27.20 8.42
CA MET A 248 -16.35 28.46 8.05
C MET A 248 -17.77 28.62 8.64
N ALA A 249 -18.38 27.58 9.22
CA ALA A 249 -19.74 27.67 9.76
C ALA A 249 -19.81 28.60 10.98
N GLU A 250 -18.78 28.60 11.84
CA GLU A 250 -18.69 29.47 13.01
C GLU A 250 -18.57 30.96 12.59
N GLU A 251 -17.71 31.27 11.61
CA GLU A 251 -17.60 32.63 11.04
C GLU A 251 -18.91 33.11 10.38
N ARG A 252 -19.71 32.19 9.86
CA ARG A 252 -21.03 32.45 9.25
C ARG A 252 -22.19 32.47 10.27
N ASN A 253 -21.93 32.28 11.57
CA ASN A 253 -22.94 32.15 12.64
C ASN A 253 -23.96 31.00 12.40
N MET A 254 -23.52 29.90 11.78
CA MET A 254 -24.32 28.70 11.57
C MET A 254 -24.03 27.66 12.67
N ASP A 255 -25.05 27.02 13.26
CA ASP A 255 -24.82 25.96 14.25
C ASP A 255 -24.22 24.72 13.57
N LEU A 256 -22.97 24.39 13.92
CA LEU A 256 -22.22 23.23 13.46
C LEU A 256 -23.03 21.92 13.54
N VAL A 257 -23.90 21.76 14.54
CA VAL A 257 -24.75 20.57 14.70
C VAL A 257 -25.82 20.48 13.61
N GLU A 258 -26.34 21.61 13.12
CA GLU A 258 -27.29 21.63 11.99
C GLU A 258 -26.60 21.35 10.66
N VAL A 259 -25.39 21.90 10.47
CA VAL A 259 -24.56 21.73 9.27
C VAL A 259 -24.15 20.26 9.11
N LEU A 260 -23.58 19.65 10.16
CA LEU A 260 -23.22 18.23 10.18
C LEU A 260 -24.43 17.32 9.99
N ALA A 261 -25.55 17.60 10.68
CA ALA A 261 -26.75 16.78 10.54
C ALA A 261 -27.38 16.87 9.13
N PHE A 262 -27.27 18.01 8.44
CA PHE A 262 -27.73 18.14 7.06
C PHE A 262 -26.87 17.32 6.09
N LEU A 263 -25.53 17.37 6.24
CA LEU A 263 -24.59 16.53 5.48
C LEU A 263 -24.87 15.04 5.68
N PHE A 264 -25.08 14.60 6.92
CA PHE A 264 -25.40 13.20 7.23
C PHE A 264 -26.81 12.79 6.78
N MET A 265 -27.78 13.70 6.79
CA MET A 265 -29.09 13.48 6.19
C MET A 265 -28.97 13.27 4.67
N LEU A 266 -28.28 14.16 3.94
CA LEU A 266 -28.04 14.03 2.50
C LEU A 266 -27.32 12.72 2.14
N GLY A 267 -26.33 12.32 2.94
CA GLY A 267 -25.65 11.03 2.82
C GLY A 267 -26.50 9.79 3.13
N SER A 268 -27.74 9.97 3.59
CA SER A 268 -28.71 8.90 3.87
C SER A 268 -29.87 8.81 2.86
N LEU A 269 -29.97 9.74 1.91
CA LEU A 269 -31.07 9.81 0.94
C LEU A 269 -30.95 8.81 -0.22
N GLU A 270 -32.07 8.60 -0.91
CA GLU A 270 -32.20 7.71 -2.07
C GLU A 270 -31.96 8.48 -3.38
N LEU A 271 -31.21 7.88 -4.31
CA LEU A 271 -30.93 8.49 -5.62
C LEU A 271 -32.15 8.45 -6.55
N GLY A 272 -32.38 9.54 -7.29
CA GLY A 272 -33.51 9.68 -8.21
C GLY A 272 -34.85 10.03 -7.54
N ARG A 273 -34.89 10.16 -6.21
CA ARG A 273 -36.08 10.57 -5.44
C ARG A 273 -36.02 12.06 -5.11
N ASP A 274 -37.17 12.74 -5.20
CA ASP A 274 -37.31 14.14 -4.81
C ASP A 274 -37.76 14.31 -3.35
N TYR A 275 -37.18 15.35 -2.73
CA TYR A 275 -37.39 15.70 -1.33
C TYR A 275 -37.84 17.15 -1.19
N SER A 276 -38.71 17.41 -0.21
CA SER A 276 -39.28 18.72 0.06
C SER A 276 -38.31 19.63 0.83
N THR A 277 -38.27 20.91 0.50
CA THR A 277 -37.54 21.94 1.25
C THR A 277 -38.40 22.63 2.33
N GLU A 278 -39.68 22.32 2.43
CA GLU A 278 -40.65 23.09 3.24
C GLU A 278 -40.41 23.01 4.76
N GLU A 279 -39.65 22.02 5.22
CA GLU A 279 -39.38 21.76 6.64
C GLU A 279 -37.90 21.97 7.02
N LEU A 280 -37.10 22.53 6.12
CA LEU A 280 -35.70 22.85 6.37
C LEU A 280 -35.57 24.22 7.06
N PRO A 281 -34.75 24.36 8.13
CA PRO A 281 -34.43 25.66 8.71
C PRO A 281 -33.64 26.53 7.72
N GLU A 282 -33.66 27.84 7.94
CA GLU A 282 -33.02 28.86 7.09
C GLU A 282 -31.51 28.60 6.88
N THR A 283 -30.83 28.11 7.91
CA THR A 283 -29.44 27.60 7.86
C THR A 283 -29.25 26.56 6.76
N GLN A 284 -30.13 25.55 6.70
CA GLN A 284 -30.08 24.45 5.74
C GLN A 284 -30.56 24.88 4.34
N LEU A 285 -31.43 25.89 4.24
CA LEU A 285 -31.80 26.49 2.95
C LEU A 285 -30.63 27.24 2.31
N HIS A 286 -29.83 27.98 3.08
CA HIS A 286 -28.59 28.60 2.58
C HIS A 286 -27.54 27.54 2.20
N MET A 287 -27.35 26.49 2.99
CA MET A 287 -26.49 25.36 2.62
C MET A 287 -26.93 24.69 1.32
N LEU A 288 -28.23 24.55 1.09
CA LEU A 288 -28.80 23.94 -0.12
C LEU A 288 -28.48 24.77 -1.38
N GLU A 289 -28.32 26.08 -1.25
CA GLU A 289 -27.86 26.96 -2.35
C GLU A 289 -26.37 26.77 -2.67
N ASP A 290 -25.52 26.71 -1.65
CA ASP A 290 -24.07 26.44 -1.81
C ASP A 290 -23.85 25.00 -2.35
N PHE A 291 -24.58 24.01 -1.85
CA PHE A 291 -24.47 22.60 -2.26
C PHE A 291 -24.97 22.34 -3.68
N ARG A 292 -25.89 23.17 -4.19
CA ARG A 292 -26.26 23.22 -5.61
C ARG A 292 -25.12 23.73 -6.50
N ASP A 293 -24.24 24.58 -5.99
CA ASP A 293 -23.11 25.10 -6.76
C ASP A 293 -21.92 24.14 -6.77
N TYR A 294 -21.65 23.44 -5.66
CA TYR A 294 -20.72 22.31 -5.63
C TYR A 294 -21.21 21.09 -6.45
N GLY A 295 -22.49 21.04 -6.81
CA GLY A 295 -23.11 19.94 -7.56
C GLY A 295 -23.54 18.75 -6.70
N LEU A 296 -23.53 18.87 -5.37
CA LEU A 296 -24.00 17.85 -4.43
C LEU A 296 -25.51 17.59 -4.56
N VAL A 297 -26.28 18.64 -4.83
CA VAL A 297 -27.73 18.60 -4.93
C VAL A 297 -28.19 19.25 -6.24
N TYR A 298 -29.15 18.64 -6.93
CA TYR A 298 -29.82 19.24 -8.07
C TYR A 298 -31.10 19.96 -7.64
N GLN A 299 -31.22 21.23 -8.04
CA GLN A 299 -32.45 22.01 -8.02
C GLN A 299 -32.66 22.66 -9.39
N ARG A 300 -33.88 22.57 -9.94
CA ARG A 300 -34.24 23.21 -11.22
C ARG A 300 -34.29 24.75 -11.16
N LYS A 301 -34.59 25.30 -9.98
CA LYS A 301 -34.60 26.74 -9.66
C LYS A 301 -34.23 26.91 -8.18
N ALA A 302 -33.65 28.05 -7.79
CA ALA A 302 -33.39 28.37 -6.39
C ALA A 302 -34.67 28.38 -5.54
N SER A 303 -35.75 28.95 -6.07
CA SER A 303 -37.09 28.95 -5.44
C SER A 303 -37.86 27.63 -5.61
N SER A 304 -37.18 26.51 -5.86
CA SER A 304 -37.82 25.19 -5.99
C SER A 304 -38.06 24.58 -4.62
N ARG A 305 -39.32 24.23 -4.33
CA ARG A 305 -39.66 23.48 -3.10
C ARG A 305 -39.23 22.00 -3.13
N ARG A 306 -38.67 21.54 -4.26
CA ARG A 306 -38.15 20.18 -4.46
C ARG A 306 -36.66 20.20 -4.78
N PHE A 307 -35.91 19.23 -4.25
CA PHE A 307 -34.52 18.96 -4.59
C PHE A 307 -34.26 17.46 -4.78
N TYR A 308 -33.22 17.14 -5.55
CA TYR A 308 -32.75 15.77 -5.78
C TYR A 308 -31.31 15.61 -5.30
N PRO A 309 -30.98 14.64 -4.42
CA PRO A 309 -29.60 14.34 -4.07
C PRO A 309 -28.87 13.75 -5.28
N THR A 310 -27.63 14.19 -5.52
CA THR A 310 -26.75 13.54 -6.50
C THR A 310 -25.92 12.44 -5.85
N ARG A 311 -25.26 11.62 -6.67
CA ARG A 311 -24.42 10.53 -6.17
C ARG A 311 -23.26 11.02 -5.30
N LEU A 312 -22.70 12.22 -5.54
CA LEU A 312 -21.68 12.87 -4.69
C LEU A 312 -22.14 12.97 -3.22
N ALA A 313 -23.39 13.35 -2.99
CA ALA A 313 -23.94 13.49 -1.65
C ALA A 313 -24.13 12.11 -0.98
N THR A 314 -24.54 11.09 -1.72
CA THR A 314 -24.79 9.74 -1.17
C THR A 314 -23.51 8.93 -0.90
N THR A 315 -22.44 9.13 -1.68
CA THR A 315 -21.15 8.46 -1.44
C THR A 315 -20.42 9.01 -0.21
N LEU A 316 -20.73 10.26 0.20
CA LEU A 316 -20.12 10.97 1.33
C LEU A 316 -20.03 10.14 2.64
N THR A 317 -21.08 9.38 3.00
CA THR A 317 -21.11 8.56 4.24
C THR A 317 -20.76 7.08 4.01
N SER A 318 -20.34 6.71 2.81
CA SER A 318 -20.19 5.32 2.37
C SER A 318 -18.73 4.98 2.10
N SER A 319 -18.07 4.28 3.03
CA SER A 319 -16.69 3.77 2.85
C SER A 319 -16.54 2.81 1.65
N ALA A 320 -17.65 2.26 1.14
CA ALA A 320 -17.70 1.60 -0.15
C ALA A 320 -17.82 2.66 -1.25
N ALA A 321 -16.67 3.14 -1.76
CA ALA A 321 -16.62 4.07 -2.87
C ALA A 321 -17.12 3.39 -4.17
N VAL A 322 -18.42 3.49 -4.44
CA VAL A 322 -19.00 3.23 -5.77
C VAL A 322 -18.59 4.41 -6.66
N PRO A 323 -17.67 4.26 -7.63
CA PRO A 323 -17.08 5.44 -8.26
C PRO A 323 -18.08 6.12 -9.19
N LEU A 324 -18.28 7.42 -8.98
CA LEU A 324 -19.25 8.24 -9.71
C LEU A 324 -18.94 8.34 -11.22
N LEU A 325 -17.71 8.03 -11.61
CA LEU A 325 -17.16 8.26 -12.94
C LEU A 325 -17.27 7.01 -13.85
N SER A 326 -17.60 5.83 -13.31
CA SER A 326 -17.55 4.55 -14.03
C SER A 326 -18.70 4.33 -15.04
N SER A 327 -19.64 5.27 -15.19
CA SER A 327 -20.81 5.10 -16.09
C SER A 327 -20.49 5.28 -17.57
N ASN A 328 -19.44 6.03 -17.92
CA ASN A 328 -19.02 6.29 -19.31
C ASN A 328 -17.50 6.06 -19.56
N GLY A 329 -16.71 5.80 -18.51
CA GLY A 329 -15.30 5.40 -18.65
C GLY A 329 -15.17 3.88 -18.72
N THR A 330 -14.36 3.34 -19.63
CA THR A 330 -14.04 1.90 -19.60
C THR A 330 -13.25 1.57 -18.35
N GLU A 331 -13.43 0.37 -17.77
CA GLU A 331 -12.71 -0.10 -16.57
C GLU A 331 -11.17 -0.02 -16.66
N GLN A 332 -10.64 0.19 -17.86
CA GLN A 332 -9.21 0.38 -18.13
C GLN A 332 -8.72 1.77 -17.71
N GLU A 333 -9.55 2.83 -17.78
CA GLU A 333 -9.16 4.18 -17.36
C GLU A 333 -9.01 4.34 -15.83
N GLU A 334 -9.54 3.41 -15.02
CA GLU A 334 -9.36 3.38 -13.56
C GLU A 334 -8.10 2.59 -13.14
N ARG A 335 -7.69 1.56 -13.90
CA ARG A 335 -6.54 0.69 -13.60
C ARG A 335 -5.19 1.29 -14.03
N GLY A 336 -5.08 2.61 -13.90
CA GLY A 336 -3.97 3.43 -14.40
C GLY A 336 -3.96 3.56 -15.92
N TYR A 337 -3.65 4.77 -16.40
CA TYR A 337 -3.72 5.13 -17.83
C TYR A 337 -2.41 5.69 -18.40
N ILE A 338 -1.37 5.83 -17.56
CA ILE A 338 -0.08 6.41 -17.93
C ILE A 338 0.93 5.30 -18.24
N ILE A 339 1.66 5.43 -19.36
CA ILE A 339 2.88 4.67 -19.66
C ILE A 339 4.06 5.65 -19.75
N LEU A 340 5.13 5.37 -19.01
CA LEU A 340 6.35 6.17 -18.95
C LEU A 340 7.56 5.36 -19.46
N GLU A 341 8.25 5.88 -20.48
CA GLU A 341 9.46 5.28 -21.04
C GLU A 341 10.74 5.84 -20.39
N THR A 342 11.85 5.08 -20.45
CA THR A 342 13.19 5.47 -19.98
C THR A 342 13.77 6.71 -20.68
N ASN A 343 13.19 7.11 -21.81
CA ASN A 343 13.57 8.26 -22.63
C ASN A 343 12.77 9.55 -22.28
N TYR A 344 12.12 9.58 -21.12
CA TYR A 344 11.26 10.65 -20.61
C TYR A 344 9.97 10.91 -21.42
N ARG A 345 9.59 10.04 -22.38
CA ARG A 345 8.29 10.11 -23.06
C ARG A 345 7.19 9.53 -22.18
N LEU A 346 6.04 10.19 -22.21
CA LEU A 346 4.85 9.81 -21.48
C LEU A 346 3.68 9.67 -22.45
N TYR A 347 2.96 8.55 -22.34
CA TYR A 347 1.79 8.20 -23.15
C TYR A 347 0.61 8.00 -22.21
N ALA A 348 -0.39 8.87 -22.28
CA ALA A 348 -1.56 8.85 -21.41
C ALA A 348 -2.80 8.46 -22.20
N TYR A 349 -3.34 7.28 -21.90
CA TYR A 349 -4.54 6.71 -22.53
C TYR A 349 -5.81 7.22 -21.84
N THR A 350 -6.14 8.50 -22.04
CA THR A 350 -7.39 9.06 -21.52
C THR A 350 -7.97 10.10 -22.48
N SER A 351 -9.30 10.14 -22.54
CA SER A 351 -10.06 11.17 -23.23
C SER A 351 -10.34 12.40 -22.34
N ASN A 352 -10.34 12.22 -21.01
CA ASN A 352 -10.82 13.21 -20.04
C ASN A 352 -9.96 14.49 -20.04
N ARG A 353 -10.62 15.64 -20.21
CA ARG A 353 -9.94 16.95 -20.35
C ARG A 353 -9.21 17.38 -19.07
N LEU A 354 -9.73 17.09 -17.90
CA LEU A 354 -9.12 17.41 -16.62
C LEU A 354 -7.81 16.64 -16.42
N ARG A 355 -7.81 15.32 -16.67
CA ARG A 355 -6.58 14.49 -16.56
C ARG A 355 -5.46 14.98 -17.48
N VAL A 356 -5.80 15.41 -18.69
CA VAL A 356 -4.85 16.02 -19.64
C VAL A 356 -4.34 17.38 -19.14
N ALA A 357 -5.19 18.16 -18.49
CA ALA A 357 -4.82 19.45 -17.91
C ALA A 357 -3.89 19.28 -16.69
N VAL A 358 -4.15 18.30 -15.79
CA VAL A 358 -3.27 17.96 -14.66
C VAL A 358 -1.89 17.50 -15.15
N LEU A 359 -1.82 16.67 -16.19
CA LEU A 359 -0.55 16.29 -16.82
C LEU A 359 0.23 17.48 -17.39
N SER A 360 -0.46 18.52 -17.89
CA SER A 360 0.18 19.67 -18.53
C SER A 360 1.06 20.52 -17.59
N PHE A 361 0.84 20.43 -16.27
CA PHE A 361 1.66 21.14 -15.28
C PHE A 361 3.14 20.70 -15.29
N PHE A 362 3.42 19.41 -15.51
CA PHE A 362 4.78 18.85 -15.43
C PHE A 362 5.22 18.09 -16.69
N VAL A 363 4.33 17.85 -17.66
CA VAL A 363 4.62 17.20 -18.95
C VAL A 363 4.46 18.18 -20.11
N THR A 364 5.49 18.31 -20.95
CA THR A 364 5.35 18.97 -22.26
C THR A 364 4.50 18.11 -23.18
N ILE A 365 3.24 18.50 -23.43
CA ILE A 365 2.37 17.80 -24.38
C ILE A 365 2.86 18.07 -25.81
N LYS A 366 3.03 17.00 -26.60
CA LYS A 366 3.54 17.04 -27.99
C LYS A 366 2.47 16.73 -29.02
N ALA A 367 1.55 15.81 -28.71
CA ALA A 367 0.42 15.48 -29.57
C ALA A 367 -0.78 15.04 -28.73
N ARG A 368 -1.99 15.35 -29.20
CA ARG A 368 -3.26 14.91 -28.62
C ARG A 368 -4.10 14.21 -29.69
N PHE A 369 -4.32 12.93 -29.51
CA PHE A 369 -5.31 12.11 -30.22
C PHE A 369 -6.56 11.95 -29.33
N PRO A 370 -7.69 11.42 -29.83
CA PRO A 370 -8.93 11.34 -29.06
C PRO A 370 -8.81 10.59 -27.72
N ASN A 371 -8.10 9.45 -27.71
CA ASN A 371 -7.95 8.57 -26.54
C ASN A 371 -6.47 8.39 -26.13
N LEU A 372 -5.55 9.24 -26.63
CA LEU A 372 -4.11 9.14 -26.36
C LEU A 372 -3.47 10.53 -26.40
N VAL A 373 -2.82 10.91 -25.31
CA VAL A 373 -1.94 12.09 -25.24
C VAL A 373 -0.49 11.64 -25.18
N VAL A 374 0.35 12.22 -26.03
CA VAL A 374 1.78 11.96 -26.09
C VAL A 374 2.52 13.22 -25.64
N GLY A 375 3.41 13.08 -24.66
CA GLY A 375 4.22 14.17 -24.15
C GLY A 375 5.61 13.72 -23.71
N SER A 376 6.36 14.63 -23.11
CA SER A 376 7.63 14.33 -22.47
C SER A 376 7.84 15.15 -21.20
N ILE A 377 8.41 14.53 -20.18
CA ILE A 377 8.87 15.21 -18.98
C ILE A 377 10.19 15.92 -19.32
N THR A 378 10.29 17.22 -19.08
CA THR A 378 11.50 18.02 -19.36
C THR A 378 11.94 18.77 -18.11
N ARG A 379 13.22 19.18 -18.09
CA ARG A 379 13.76 20.04 -17.03
C ARG A 379 12.94 21.32 -16.85
N ASP A 380 12.45 21.90 -17.94
CA ASP A 380 11.74 23.18 -17.92
C ASP A 380 10.27 23.01 -17.53
N SER A 381 9.60 21.91 -17.91
CA SER A 381 8.25 21.62 -17.41
C SER A 381 8.25 21.26 -15.93
N VAL A 382 9.22 20.48 -15.46
CA VAL A 382 9.36 20.20 -14.01
C VAL A 382 9.77 21.45 -13.23
N LYS A 383 10.59 22.34 -13.79
CA LYS A 383 10.86 23.66 -13.16
C LYS A 383 9.63 24.57 -13.10
N SER A 384 8.76 24.54 -14.11
CA SER A 384 7.48 25.25 -14.08
C SER A 384 6.56 24.69 -12.99
N ALA A 385 6.44 23.37 -12.89
CA ALA A 385 5.71 22.70 -11.81
C ALA A 385 6.26 23.10 -10.41
N LEU A 386 7.58 23.03 -10.24
CA LEU A 386 8.27 23.43 -9.00
C LEU A 386 8.12 24.94 -8.69
N ALA A 387 7.94 25.80 -9.69
CA ALA A 387 7.65 27.21 -9.49
C ALA A 387 6.22 27.44 -8.98
N ASN A 388 5.27 26.61 -9.42
CA ASN A 388 3.89 26.56 -8.91
C ASN A 388 3.76 25.80 -7.56
N GLY A 389 4.88 25.41 -6.94
CA GLY A 389 4.92 24.74 -5.63
C GLY A 389 4.74 23.22 -5.65
N ILE A 390 4.64 22.59 -6.83
CA ILE A 390 4.49 21.14 -6.98
C ILE A 390 5.82 20.45 -6.68
N THR A 391 5.84 19.48 -5.75
CA THR A 391 7.08 18.78 -5.38
C THR A 391 7.42 17.61 -6.30
N ALA A 392 8.69 17.20 -6.33
CA ALA A 392 9.12 16.02 -7.07
C ALA A 392 8.38 14.75 -6.62
N GLU A 393 8.15 14.59 -5.31
CA GLU A 393 7.52 13.39 -4.76
C GLU A 393 6.00 13.34 -5.03
N GLN A 394 5.32 14.49 -5.12
CA GLN A 394 3.93 14.56 -5.60
C GLN A 394 3.82 14.06 -7.05
N ILE A 395 4.75 14.49 -7.93
CA ILE A 395 4.79 14.03 -9.33
C ILE A 395 5.07 12.52 -9.42
N ILE A 396 6.00 12.01 -8.61
CA ILE A 396 6.35 10.58 -8.57
C ILE A 396 5.18 9.74 -8.03
N THR A 397 4.51 10.21 -6.97
CA THR A 397 3.31 9.54 -6.40
C THR A 397 2.18 9.49 -7.43
N TYR A 398 1.91 10.58 -8.14
CA TYR A 398 0.89 10.62 -9.19
C TYR A 398 1.19 9.66 -10.35
N LEU A 399 2.44 9.67 -10.84
CA LEU A 399 2.89 8.76 -11.89
C LEU A 399 2.84 7.30 -11.46
N THR A 400 3.07 7.02 -10.17
CA THR A 400 2.96 5.69 -9.56
C THR A 400 1.51 5.22 -9.53
N HIS A 401 0.61 6.01 -8.94
CA HIS A 401 -0.80 5.65 -8.75
C HIS A 401 -1.56 5.48 -10.08
N HIS A 402 -1.27 6.31 -11.08
CA HIS A 402 -1.91 6.24 -12.40
C HIS A 402 -1.11 5.45 -13.46
N ALA A 403 -0.09 4.69 -13.06
CA ALA A 403 0.66 3.81 -13.95
C ALA A 403 -0.23 2.68 -14.50
N HIS A 404 -0.21 2.46 -15.81
CA HIS A 404 -1.00 1.42 -16.47
C HIS A 404 -0.62 0.01 -15.98
N VAL A 405 -1.57 -0.94 -16.00
CA VAL A 405 -1.38 -2.35 -15.59
C VAL A 405 -0.18 -3.03 -16.28
N GLN A 406 0.19 -2.60 -17.49
CA GLN A 406 1.38 -3.13 -18.16
C GLN A 406 2.70 -2.72 -17.48
N MET A 407 2.78 -1.54 -16.87
CA MET A 407 3.95 -1.10 -16.11
C MET A 407 4.11 -1.88 -14.81
N HIS A 408 3.01 -2.32 -14.19
CA HIS A 408 3.01 -3.14 -12.97
C HIS A 408 3.66 -4.54 -13.14
N ARG A 409 4.15 -4.87 -14.33
CA ARG A 409 5.00 -6.04 -14.60
C ARG A 409 6.49 -5.77 -14.38
N ASN A 410 6.88 -4.51 -14.26
CA ASN A 410 8.24 -4.06 -14.00
C ASN A 410 8.41 -3.83 -12.50
N ASP A 411 9.56 -4.22 -11.96
CA ASP A 411 9.99 -3.89 -10.62
C ASP A 411 11.39 -3.23 -10.71
N PRO A 412 11.55 -1.94 -10.33
CA PRO A 412 10.51 -1.02 -9.86
C PRO A 412 9.53 -0.58 -10.98
N LEU A 413 8.33 -0.16 -10.56
CA LEU A 413 7.22 0.27 -11.42
C LEU A 413 7.61 1.41 -12.37
N LEU A 414 8.21 2.48 -11.81
CA LEU A 414 8.70 3.62 -12.57
C LEU A 414 10.20 3.45 -12.88
N PRO A 415 10.68 3.83 -14.08
CA PRO A 415 12.11 3.80 -14.37
C PRO A 415 12.91 4.72 -13.44
N VAL A 416 13.87 4.16 -12.71
CA VAL A 416 14.70 4.89 -11.72
C VAL A 416 15.40 6.11 -12.31
N THR A 417 15.80 6.03 -13.59
CA THR A 417 16.42 7.14 -14.33
C THR A 417 15.51 8.35 -14.47
N VAL A 418 14.18 8.18 -14.38
CA VAL A 418 13.22 9.29 -14.44
C VAL A 418 12.89 9.81 -13.05
N SER A 419 12.63 8.93 -12.06
CA SER A 419 12.34 9.37 -10.68
C SER A 419 13.50 10.15 -10.07
N ASP A 420 14.74 9.67 -10.24
CA ASP A 420 15.91 10.32 -9.69
C ASP A 420 16.22 11.62 -10.43
N GLN A 421 15.96 11.68 -11.74
CA GLN A 421 16.15 12.90 -12.52
C GLN A 421 15.16 14.01 -12.14
N ILE A 422 13.91 13.69 -11.81
CA ILE A 422 12.93 14.64 -11.27
C ILE A 422 13.39 15.18 -9.92
N ARG A 423 13.81 14.30 -8.99
CA ARG A 423 14.37 14.69 -7.69
C ARG A 423 15.66 15.51 -7.82
N LEU A 424 16.50 15.26 -8.83
CA LEU A 424 17.67 16.08 -9.14
C LEU A 424 17.31 17.49 -9.65
N TRP A 425 16.22 17.66 -10.41
CA TRP A 425 15.74 18.99 -10.84
C TRP A 425 15.15 19.80 -9.68
N GLU A 426 14.50 19.16 -8.71
CA GLU A 426 14.08 19.80 -7.45
C GLU A 426 15.29 20.22 -6.60
N ARG A 427 16.29 19.34 -6.43
CA ARG A 427 17.55 19.67 -5.76
C ARG A 427 18.35 20.78 -6.47
N GLU A 428 18.17 20.96 -7.78
CA GLU A 428 18.74 22.11 -8.50
C GLU A 428 18.07 23.44 -8.11
N LYS A 429 16.73 23.47 -7.95
CA LYS A 429 16.02 24.65 -7.42
C LYS A 429 16.45 24.94 -5.98
N ASN A 430 16.45 23.92 -5.13
CA ASN A 430 16.70 24.05 -3.69
C ASN A 430 18.21 24.13 -3.34
N ARG A 431 19.08 24.40 -4.33
CA ARG A 431 20.54 24.47 -4.16
C ARG A 431 21.01 25.71 -3.39
N VAL A 432 20.23 26.79 -3.42
CA VAL A 432 20.49 28.02 -2.67
C VAL A 432 19.36 28.22 -1.68
N GLN A 433 19.68 28.19 -0.40
CA GLN A 433 18.78 28.58 0.68
C GLN A 433 19.12 30.00 1.11
N GLN A 434 18.11 30.77 1.50
CA GLN A 434 18.24 32.13 2.01
C GLN A 434 17.60 32.16 3.39
N ASN A 435 18.40 32.44 4.41
CA ASN A 435 17.94 32.59 5.78
C ASN A 435 18.07 34.08 6.13
N LEU A 436 16.98 34.67 6.64
CA LEU A 436 17.00 36.03 7.17
C LEU A 436 17.57 35.99 8.59
N GLY A 437 18.12 37.11 9.06
CA GLY A 437 18.80 37.18 10.35
C GLY A 437 20.05 38.06 10.35
N SER A 438 20.83 37.94 11.42
CA SER A 438 21.93 38.85 11.73
C SER A 438 23.27 38.12 11.81
N LEU A 439 24.28 38.72 11.15
CA LEU A 439 25.67 38.29 11.24
C LEU A 439 26.37 39.07 12.36
N PHE A 440 26.75 38.38 13.43
CA PHE A 440 27.55 38.95 14.51
C PHE A 440 29.04 38.85 14.16
N THR A 441 29.77 39.97 14.30
CA THR A 441 31.16 40.12 13.89
C THR A 441 31.98 40.87 14.92
N ASP A 442 33.31 40.78 14.79
CA ASP A 442 34.28 41.71 15.36
C ASP A 442 34.35 41.71 16.89
N PHE A 443 34.09 40.53 17.48
CA PHE A 443 34.34 40.22 18.88
C PHE A 443 35.80 40.49 19.28
N THR A 444 35.99 41.36 20.27
CA THR A 444 37.30 41.75 20.81
C THR A 444 38.04 40.58 21.44
N SER A 445 37.34 39.82 22.29
CA SER A 445 37.81 38.67 23.05
C SER A 445 37.31 37.34 22.46
N GLN A 446 38.09 36.29 22.68
CA GLN A 446 37.73 34.92 22.30
C GLN A 446 36.67 34.33 23.25
N PHE A 447 36.73 34.68 24.53
CA PHE A 447 35.80 34.18 25.56
C PHE A 447 34.37 34.64 25.28
N ASP A 448 34.20 35.95 25.02
CA ASP A 448 32.92 36.60 24.76
C ASP A 448 32.25 36.04 23.50
N PHE A 449 33.05 35.76 22.45
CA PHE A 449 32.60 35.04 21.26
C PHE A 449 32.11 33.64 21.60
N GLU A 450 32.86 32.88 22.40
CA GLU A 450 32.49 31.52 22.78
C GLU A 450 31.25 31.48 23.68
N GLU A 451 31.09 32.40 24.64
CA GLU A 451 29.93 32.51 25.52
C GLU A 451 28.65 32.79 24.72
N VAL A 452 28.66 33.85 23.91
CA VAL A 452 27.47 34.28 23.14
C VAL A 452 27.12 33.26 22.05
N ARG A 453 28.12 32.64 21.42
CA ARG A 453 27.93 31.49 20.52
C ARG A 453 27.30 30.30 21.25
N ASN A 454 27.81 29.93 22.42
CA ASN A 454 27.29 28.82 23.20
C ASN A 454 25.83 29.08 23.64
N TYR A 455 25.47 30.32 23.96
CA TYR A 455 24.10 30.75 24.24
C TYR A 455 23.18 30.62 23.01
N ALA A 456 23.58 31.17 21.85
CA ALA A 456 22.84 31.01 20.60
C ALA A 456 22.65 29.53 20.18
N LYS A 457 23.63 28.68 20.51
CA LYS A 457 23.62 27.23 20.29
C LYS A 457 22.70 26.48 21.27
N GLN A 458 22.56 26.96 22.51
CA GLN A 458 21.59 26.45 23.49
C GLN A 458 20.15 26.84 23.14
N LEU A 459 19.96 28.06 22.62
CA LEU A 459 18.67 28.53 22.11
C LEU A 459 18.25 27.88 20.77
N GLY A 460 19.20 27.25 20.05
CA GLY A 460 18.94 26.58 18.77
C GLY A 460 18.81 27.52 17.56
N VAL A 461 19.18 28.80 17.71
CA VAL A 461 19.02 29.86 16.69
C VAL A 461 20.29 30.12 15.87
N LEU A 462 21.40 29.46 16.21
CA LEU A 462 22.68 29.52 15.52
C LEU A 462 22.64 28.77 14.17
N VAL A 463 22.80 29.50 13.06
CA VAL A 463 22.72 28.95 11.69
C VAL A 463 24.10 28.61 11.11
N TRP A 464 25.12 29.42 11.42
CA TRP A 464 26.47 29.29 10.86
C TRP A 464 27.53 29.88 11.80
N GLU A 465 28.72 29.29 11.86
CA GLU A 465 29.84 29.72 12.72
C GLU A 465 31.20 29.64 11.98
N ASP A 466 32.06 30.65 12.19
CA ASP A 466 33.46 30.73 11.74
C ASP A 466 34.33 31.17 12.93
N GLU A 467 34.91 30.19 13.63
CA GLU A 467 35.80 30.41 14.77
C GLU A 467 37.06 31.20 14.37
N GLY A 468 37.57 30.99 13.15
CA GLY A 468 38.81 31.61 12.66
C GLY A 468 38.70 33.11 12.43
N LYS A 469 37.48 33.63 12.23
CA LYS A 469 37.20 35.07 12.14
C LYS A 469 36.38 35.63 13.30
N ARG A 470 35.99 34.79 14.28
CA ARG A 470 35.01 35.09 15.35
C ARG A 470 33.72 35.68 14.78
N ARG A 471 33.04 34.93 13.91
CA ARG A 471 31.77 35.34 13.29
C ARG A 471 30.73 34.23 13.41
N PHE A 472 29.48 34.60 13.62
CA PHE A 472 28.37 33.67 13.56
C PHE A 472 27.10 34.34 13.03
N PHE A 473 26.21 33.56 12.42
CA PHE A 473 24.92 34.02 11.90
C PHE A 473 23.79 33.44 12.75
N VAL A 474 22.86 34.29 13.18
CA VAL A 474 21.67 33.94 13.96
C VAL A 474 20.44 34.21 13.12
N ASP A 475 19.47 33.29 13.18
CA ASP A 475 18.14 33.45 12.57
C ASP A 475 17.41 34.69 13.12
N GLU A 476 16.47 35.26 12.35
CA GLU A 476 15.79 36.53 12.68
C GLU A 476 15.13 36.48 14.07
N ALA A 477 14.43 35.38 14.39
CA ALA A 477 13.79 35.16 15.69
C ALA A 477 14.76 35.00 16.87
N GLY A 478 16.05 34.78 16.61
CA GLY A 478 17.10 34.67 17.62
C GLY A 478 17.90 35.96 17.86
N ASN A 479 17.68 37.00 17.06
CA ASN A 479 18.50 38.21 17.11
C ASN A 479 18.32 38.98 18.44
N GLU A 480 17.07 39.27 18.85
CA GLU A 480 16.77 40.01 20.09
C GLU A 480 17.38 39.38 21.37
N PRO A 481 17.19 38.07 21.67
CA PRO A 481 17.76 37.49 22.89
C PRO A 481 19.30 37.42 22.87
N VAL A 482 19.93 37.32 21.69
CA VAL A 482 21.39 37.33 21.56
C VAL A 482 21.95 38.76 21.75
N GLN A 483 21.25 39.78 21.26
CA GLN A 483 21.59 41.19 21.54
C GLN A 483 21.42 41.52 23.03
N PHE A 484 20.34 41.05 23.66
CA PHE A 484 20.11 41.25 25.10
C PHE A 484 21.21 40.65 25.98
N LEU A 485 21.82 39.52 25.59
CA LEU A 485 22.98 38.97 26.30
C LEU A 485 24.23 39.86 26.15
N LEU A 486 24.46 40.45 24.96
CA LEU A 486 25.60 41.33 24.69
C LEU A 486 25.52 42.64 25.49
N ASP A 487 24.32 43.23 25.60
CA ASP A 487 24.09 44.48 26.34
C ASP A 487 24.21 44.32 27.87
N ALA A 488 24.25 43.08 28.39
CA ALA A 488 24.19 42.79 29.82
C ALA A 488 25.55 42.64 30.54
N GLN A 489 26.69 42.66 29.81
CA GLN A 489 27.98 42.18 30.33
C GLN A 489 28.99 43.30 30.68
N PRO A 490 29.48 43.38 31.93
CA PRO A 490 30.64 44.21 32.29
C PRO A 490 31.99 43.46 32.15
N PRO A 491 33.11 44.17 31.86
CA PRO A 491 34.43 43.55 31.63
C PRO A 491 35.14 43.03 32.90
N PRO A 492 36.18 42.19 32.76
CA PRO A 492 36.32 41.01 33.64
C PRO A 492 37.46 41.05 34.67
N THR A 493 37.41 40.13 35.64
CA THR A 493 38.49 39.81 36.57
C THR A 493 39.02 38.38 36.39
N ILE A 494 40.32 38.26 36.19
CA ILE A 494 41.07 37.01 36.01
C ILE A 494 41.43 36.43 37.38
N LEU A 495 41.35 35.10 37.53
CA LEU A 495 42.35 34.36 38.31
C LEU A 495 42.88 33.15 37.54
N LEU A 496 44.15 32.86 37.81
CA LEU A 496 45.00 31.86 37.15
C LEU A 496 45.37 30.74 38.16
N LEU A 497 46.34 29.92 37.77
CA LEU A 497 46.93 28.76 38.45
C LEU A 497 46.10 27.45 38.25
N ASP A 498 46.70 26.30 37.93
CA ASP A 498 48.14 26.03 37.80
C ASP A 498 48.53 25.07 36.67
N LEU A 499 49.84 25.06 36.38
CA LEU A 499 50.50 24.31 35.29
C LEU A 499 51.57 23.34 35.87
N PHE A 500 52.26 22.59 34.99
CA PHE A 500 53.37 21.66 35.27
C PHE A 500 53.03 20.28 35.91
N LEU A 501 53.84 19.20 35.75
CA LEU A 501 54.52 18.63 34.55
C LEU A 501 55.24 17.29 34.93
N SER A 502 56.02 16.75 33.98
CA SER A 502 56.96 15.60 34.06
C SER A 502 56.35 14.18 33.95
N LYS A 503 56.79 13.29 33.03
CA LYS A 503 58.14 12.78 32.61
C LYS A 503 58.70 11.73 33.58
N SER A 504 59.30 10.60 33.17
CA SER A 504 59.50 9.95 31.84
C SER A 504 59.59 8.41 32.06
N ILE A 505 59.97 7.57 31.08
CA ILE A 505 61.38 7.11 30.84
C ILE A 505 61.47 6.34 29.49
N CYS A 506 62.67 6.23 28.92
CA CYS A 506 62.98 5.64 27.59
C CYS A 506 63.63 4.23 27.69
N TRP A 507 63.95 3.56 26.56
CA TRP A 507 65.32 3.08 26.18
C TRP A 507 65.35 2.01 25.03
N LEU A 508 65.67 2.48 23.82
CA LEU A 508 66.52 1.87 22.75
C LEU A 508 66.21 0.59 21.91
N GLN A 509 67.14 0.35 20.96
CA GLN A 509 67.18 -0.46 19.70
C GLN A 509 68.05 -1.76 19.87
N PRO A 510 68.49 -2.59 18.85
CA PRO A 510 68.58 -2.41 17.37
C PRO A 510 68.35 -3.63 16.39
N ALA A 511 68.16 -3.28 15.10
CA ALA A 511 68.72 -3.81 13.81
C ALA A 511 68.83 -5.32 13.36
N MET A 512 68.59 -5.51 12.04
CA MET A 512 69.20 -6.47 11.05
C MET A 512 69.03 -8.00 11.27
N GLU A 513 69.11 -8.91 10.28
CA GLU A 513 68.95 -8.95 8.79
C GLU A 513 68.87 -10.46 8.37
N ILE A 514 68.53 -10.81 7.10
CA ILE A 514 69.00 -11.98 6.27
C ILE A 514 67.92 -12.50 5.28
N ARG A 515 68.37 -13.19 4.22
CA ARG A 515 67.70 -13.43 2.91
C ARG A 515 68.06 -14.80 2.32
N ASN A 516 67.08 -15.54 1.79
CA ASN A 516 67.10 -16.44 0.58
C ASN A 516 65.80 -17.26 0.52
N ARG A 517 65.13 -17.56 -0.62
CA ARG A 517 65.50 -18.26 -1.89
C ARG A 517 65.84 -19.75 -1.69
N SER A 518 65.47 -20.72 -2.55
CA SER A 518 64.52 -20.82 -3.70
C SER A 518 64.69 -22.19 -4.40
N ARG A 519 63.67 -22.81 -5.05
CA ARG A 519 63.82 -23.65 -6.29
C ARG A 519 62.49 -24.21 -6.90
N GLN A 520 62.64 -24.81 -8.09
CA GLN A 520 61.68 -25.33 -9.11
C GLN A 520 62.48 -26.32 -10.02
N PRO A 521 62.04 -26.91 -11.18
CA PRO A 521 60.70 -27.21 -11.77
C PRO A 521 60.61 -28.64 -12.46
N LEU A 522 59.68 -28.87 -13.43
CA LEU A 522 59.62 -29.94 -14.51
C LEU A 522 59.24 -31.40 -14.08
N ALA A 523 58.68 -32.34 -14.89
CA ALA A 523 58.09 -32.50 -16.26
C ALA A 523 57.04 -33.70 -16.22
N GLN A 524 55.98 -33.91 -17.05
CA GLN A 524 55.82 -34.28 -18.50
C GLN A 524 56.28 -35.74 -18.86
N VAL A 525 55.68 -36.65 -19.70
CA VAL A 525 54.80 -36.64 -20.94
C VAL A 525 54.01 -38.00 -21.14
N ASP A 526 52.71 -38.00 -21.57
CA ASP A 526 51.85 -38.95 -22.39
C ASP A 526 51.91 -40.52 -22.21
N PRO A 527 51.21 -41.46 -22.97
CA PRO A 527 50.26 -41.38 -24.13
C PRO A 527 48.98 -42.30 -24.11
N SER A 528 48.37 -42.55 -25.30
CA SER A 528 47.14 -43.33 -25.63
C SER A 528 47.47 -44.51 -26.62
N PRO A 529 46.63 -45.12 -27.52
CA PRO A 529 45.15 -45.22 -27.73
C PRO A 529 44.52 -46.67 -27.93
N PRO A 530 44.00 -47.19 -29.10
CA PRO A 530 42.57 -47.25 -29.56
C PRO A 530 41.93 -48.63 -29.96
N ARG A 531 40.65 -48.60 -30.45
CA ARG A 531 39.98 -49.48 -31.49
C ARG A 531 39.49 -50.90 -31.08
N THR A 532 38.63 -51.67 -31.80
CA THR A 532 38.09 -51.65 -33.21
C THR A 532 36.77 -52.48 -33.41
N VAL A 533 35.96 -52.14 -34.44
CA VAL A 533 35.16 -53.02 -35.39
C VAL A 533 33.83 -53.74 -35.02
N ASP A 534 32.87 -53.70 -35.97
CA ASP A 534 31.52 -54.37 -36.09
C ASP A 534 31.57 -55.69 -36.94
N PRO A 535 30.49 -56.30 -37.51
CA PRO A 535 29.01 -56.26 -37.35
C PRO A 535 28.45 -57.71 -37.07
N PRO A 536 27.59 -58.43 -37.87
CA PRO A 536 26.31 -58.14 -38.57
C PRO A 536 25.11 -59.13 -38.35
N SER A 537 23.91 -58.71 -38.78
CA SER A 537 22.78 -59.48 -39.39
C SER A 537 22.17 -60.78 -38.80
N THR A 538 20.82 -60.82 -38.65
CA THR A 538 19.89 -61.79 -39.31
C THR A 538 18.40 -61.44 -39.09
N THR A 539 17.48 -62.09 -39.83
CA THR A 539 16.04 -61.74 -40.00
C THR A 539 15.05 -62.71 -39.29
N PRO A 540 13.74 -62.37 -39.14
CA PRO A 540 12.91 -62.86 -38.03
C PRO A 540 11.96 -64.05 -38.32
N LYS A 541 11.36 -64.59 -37.24
CA LYS A 541 10.18 -65.48 -37.26
C LYS A 541 9.11 -65.05 -36.21
N PRO A 542 7.84 -65.48 -36.32
CA PRO A 542 6.70 -64.64 -35.92
C PRO A 542 6.12 -64.84 -34.50
N ARG A 543 5.66 -63.71 -33.95
CA ARG A 543 4.55 -63.51 -32.98
C ARG A 543 4.03 -64.75 -32.22
N SER A 544 4.66 -65.03 -31.08
CA SER A 544 4.00 -65.72 -29.96
C SER A 544 3.14 -64.73 -29.14
N ALA A 545 2.32 -65.25 -28.21
CA ALA A 545 1.43 -64.45 -27.37
C ALA A 545 2.18 -63.36 -26.57
N VAL A 546 1.48 -62.26 -26.24
CA VAL A 546 2.08 -61.10 -25.53
C VAL A 546 2.57 -61.52 -24.15
N ASN A 547 3.86 -61.85 -24.06
CA ASN A 547 4.54 -62.23 -22.84
C ASN A 547 4.40 -61.09 -21.81
N LEU A 548 3.58 -61.29 -20.78
CA LEU A 548 3.25 -60.24 -19.80
C LEU A 548 4.50 -59.63 -19.13
N ARG A 549 5.54 -60.45 -18.91
CA ARG A 549 6.86 -60.00 -18.44
C ARG A 549 7.57 -59.11 -19.47
N SER A 550 7.57 -59.49 -20.75
CA SER A 550 8.17 -58.70 -21.84
C SER A 550 7.42 -57.39 -22.06
N LEU A 551 6.07 -57.39 -21.97
CA LEU A 551 5.25 -56.18 -22.01
C LEU A 551 5.59 -55.23 -20.86
N PHE A 552 5.69 -55.73 -19.63
CA PHE A 552 6.11 -54.92 -18.48
C PHE A 552 7.52 -54.35 -18.66
N CYS A 553 8.49 -55.17 -19.08
CA CYS A 553 9.84 -54.72 -19.36
C CYS A 553 9.90 -53.69 -20.51
N PHE A 554 9.04 -53.80 -21.52
CA PHE A 554 8.94 -52.85 -22.63
C PHE A 554 8.36 -51.50 -22.18
N LEU A 555 7.26 -51.51 -21.43
CA LEU A 555 6.68 -50.29 -20.83
C LEU A 555 7.67 -49.63 -19.86
N LEU A 556 8.32 -50.40 -19.01
CA LEU A 556 9.35 -49.92 -18.08
C LEU A 556 10.56 -49.36 -18.81
N ALA A 557 11.03 -50.01 -19.89
CA ALA A 557 12.12 -49.49 -20.71
C ALA A 557 11.77 -48.16 -21.37
N ILE A 558 10.55 -48.02 -21.94
CA ILE A 558 10.08 -46.74 -22.50
C ILE A 558 10.01 -45.66 -21.41
N ARG A 559 9.42 -45.96 -20.24
CA ARG A 559 9.34 -44.99 -19.14
C ARG A 559 10.73 -44.60 -18.61
N ILE A 560 11.71 -45.51 -18.57
CA ILE A 560 13.10 -45.21 -18.20
C ILE A 560 13.83 -44.42 -19.31
N ILE A 561 13.60 -44.71 -20.60
CA ILE A 561 14.16 -43.93 -21.72
C ILE A 561 13.66 -42.49 -21.66
N ASN A 562 12.35 -42.29 -21.50
CA ASN A 562 11.78 -40.96 -21.25
C ASN A 562 12.40 -40.33 -19.99
N ALA A 563 12.73 -41.11 -18.94
CA ALA A 563 13.27 -40.59 -17.67
C ALA A 563 14.63 -39.90 -17.82
N LEU A 564 15.40 -40.38 -18.79
CA LEU A 564 16.73 -39.89 -19.13
C LEU A 564 16.67 -38.78 -20.19
N LEU A 565 15.71 -38.86 -21.12
CA LEU A 565 15.56 -37.91 -22.23
C LEU A 565 14.83 -36.61 -21.86
N THR A 566 13.81 -36.64 -21.00
CA THR A 566 13.02 -35.43 -20.70
C THR A 566 13.86 -34.38 -19.98
N ARG A 567 13.93 -33.18 -20.57
CA ARG A 567 14.77 -32.04 -20.11
C ARG A 567 13.98 -30.83 -19.61
N THR A 568 12.66 -30.90 -19.59
CA THR A 568 11.73 -29.81 -19.24
C THR A 568 10.78 -30.24 -18.13
N PHE A 569 10.28 -29.29 -17.35
CA PHE A 569 9.16 -29.49 -16.42
C PHE A 569 7.89 -28.84 -17.00
N PHE A 570 6.72 -29.42 -16.70
CA PHE A 570 5.42 -28.83 -17.05
C PHE A 570 4.86 -27.97 -15.92
N GLN A 571 5.03 -28.42 -14.66
CA GLN A 571 4.47 -27.79 -13.47
C GLN A 571 5.48 -27.90 -12.31
N PRO A 572 6.31 -26.86 -12.06
CA PRO A 572 7.48 -26.97 -11.16
C PRO A 572 7.11 -26.99 -9.67
N ASP A 573 6.00 -26.37 -9.31
CA ASP A 573 5.45 -26.29 -7.95
C ASP A 573 5.16 -27.67 -7.36
N GLU A 574 4.53 -28.57 -8.12
CA GLU A 574 4.27 -29.95 -7.68
C GLU A 574 5.55 -30.74 -7.39
N HIS A 575 6.66 -30.42 -8.09
CA HIS A 575 7.96 -31.05 -7.83
C HIS A 575 8.50 -30.56 -6.47
N TYR A 576 8.50 -29.25 -6.23
CA TYR A 576 8.89 -28.67 -4.92
C TYR A 576 7.98 -29.13 -3.78
N GLN A 577 6.68 -29.34 -4.02
CA GLN A 577 5.72 -29.88 -3.06
C GLN A 577 5.87 -31.39 -2.81
N THR A 578 6.74 -32.08 -3.55
CA THR A 578 6.90 -33.54 -3.48
C THR A 578 8.34 -33.97 -3.18
N THR A 579 9.28 -33.75 -4.10
CA THR A 579 10.63 -34.32 -4.02
C THR A 579 11.51 -33.59 -3.02
N GLU A 580 11.42 -32.26 -2.93
CA GLU A 580 12.13 -31.45 -1.94
C GLU A 580 11.65 -31.76 -0.50
N ILE A 581 10.35 -32.07 -0.35
CA ILE A 581 9.77 -32.49 0.93
C ILE A 581 10.24 -33.91 1.29
N ALA A 582 10.17 -34.86 0.35
CA ALA A 582 10.71 -36.21 0.55
C ALA A 582 12.22 -36.23 0.85
N HIS A 583 12.98 -35.31 0.24
CA HIS A 583 14.37 -35.05 0.58
C HIS A 583 14.51 -34.54 2.03
N ARG A 584 13.74 -33.52 2.41
CA ARG A 584 13.77 -32.95 3.76
C ARG A 584 13.34 -33.94 4.85
N ILE A 585 12.41 -34.86 4.58
CA ILE A 585 12.05 -35.98 5.48
C ILE A 585 13.29 -36.81 5.83
N VAL A 586 14.20 -37.06 4.87
CA VAL A 586 15.33 -37.98 5.03
C VAL A 586 16.61 -37.28 5.47
N PHE A 587 16.89 -36.10 4.92
CA PHE A 587 18.14 -35.36 5.15
C PHE A 587 18.01 -34.23 6.17
N GLY A 588 16.80 -33.88 6.61
CA GLY A 588 16.52 -32.82 7.58
C GLY A 588 16.52 -31.39 7.00
N TYR A 589 17.19 -31.17 5.86
CA TYR A 589 17.29 -29.89 5.17
C TYR A 589 16.62 -29.90 3.78
N GLY A 590 16.26 -28.71 3.31
CA GLY A 590 15.52 -28.47 2.06
C GLY A 590 14.45 -27.38 2.26
N PHE A 591 13.88 -26.87 1.17
CA PHE A 591 12.77 -25.92 1.24
C PHE A 591 11.48 -26.61 1.75
N LYS A 592 10.69 -25.90 2.55
CA LYS A 592 9.38 -26.34 3.05
C LYS A 592 8.34 -25.33 2.60
N SER A 593 7.41 -25.73 1.73
CA SER A 593 6.35 -24.83 1.27
C SER A 593 5.29 -24.61 2.38
N TRP A 594 4.60 -23.47 2.30
CA TRP A 594 3.66 -23.01 3.34
C TRP A 594 2.50 -23.98 3.59
N GLU A 595 2.08 -24.75 2.59
CA GLU A 595 1.00 -25.75 2.65
C GLU A 595 1.27 -26.89 3.64
N TRP A 596 2.55 -27.08 4.00
CA TRP A 596 3.04 -28.07 4.96
C TRP A 596 3.41 -27.45 6.31
N SER A 597 3.17 -26.15 6.49
CA SER A 597 3.50 -25.38 7.69
C SER A 597 2.31 -25.31 8.64
N SER A 598 2.03 -26.40 9.35
CA SER A 598 1.04 -26.43 10.42
C SER A 598 1.32 -25.37 11.50
N SER A 599 0.26 -24.75 12.04
CA SER A 599 0.31 -23.52 12.86
C SER A 599 0.98 -23.62 14.25
N HIS A 600 1.73 -24.70 14.53
CA HIS A 600 2.35 -25.00 15.82
C HIS A 600 3.80 -25.56 15.71
N ASP A 601 4.44 -25.40 14.55
CA ASP A 601 5.77 -25.95 14.26
C ASP A 601 6.93 -25.11 14.86
N ASN A 602 6.97 -25.02 16.20
CA ASN A 602 8.06 -24.38 16.97
C ASN A 602 9.28 -25.31 17.19
N THR A 603 9.30 -26.49 16.59
CA THR A 603 10.32 -27.53 16.82
C THR A 603 11.40 -27.54 15.72
N ALA A 604 12.36 -26.61 15.82
CA ALA A 604 13.49 -26.54 14.88
C ALA A 604 14.37 -27.80 14.87
N ASP A 605 14.58 -28.42 16.04
CA ASP A 605 15.59 -29.46 16.26
C ASP A 605 15.00 -30.86 16.55
N ALA A 606 13.70 -31.06 16.36
CA ALA A 606 13.07 -32.36 16.64
C ALA A 606 13.40 -33.41 15.55
N PRO A 607 13.69 -34.68 15.93
CA PRO A 607 13.98 -35.74 14.96
C PRO A 607 12.72 -36.01 14.12
N TYR A 608 12.83 -35.79 12.80
CA TYR A 608 11.69 -35.62 11.88
C TYR A 608 10.60 -36.70 11.96
N LEU A 609 10.91 -37.93 12.39
CA LEU A 609 9.91 -39.01 12.54
C LEU A 609 8.78 -38.63 13.52
N THR A 610 9.06 -37.87 14.58
CA THR A 610 8.01 -37.36 15.49
C THR A 610 7.21 -36.22 14.83
N ALA A 611 7.86 -35.36 14.04
CA ALA A 611 7.20 -34.34 13.25
C ALA A 611 6.32 -34.94 12.13
N ALA A 612 6.71 -36.09 11.54
CA ALA A 612 5.90 -36.81 10.57
C ALA A 612 4.61 -37.35 11.20
N LEU A 613 4.70 -37.88 12.43
CA LEU A 613 3.53 -38.33 13.19
C LEU A 613 2.64 -37.16 13.64
N SER A 614 3.21 -36.05 14.09
CA SER A 614 2.39 -34.87 14.47
C SER A 614 1.71 -34.22 13.28
N ASN A 615 2.35 -34.18 12.10
CA ASN A 615 1.74 -33.73 10.85
C ASN A 615 0.79 -34.78 10.21
N LEU A 616 0.85 -36.06 10.61
CA LEU A 616 -0.16 -37.05 10.23
C LEU A 616 -1.46 -36.85 11.04
N LEU A 617 -1.35 -36.47 12.31
CA LEU A 617 -2.47 -36.26 13.23
C LEU A 617 -3.08 -34.85 13.12
N ASN A 618 -2.24 -33.82 12.94
CA ASN A 618 -2.64 -32.43 12.72
C ASN A 618 -2.30 -32.04 11.27
N GLY A 619 -3.13 -32.51 10.34
CA GLY A 619 -2.83 -32.59 8.91
C GLY A 619 -2.42 -31.29 8.22
N PRO A 620 -1.39 -31.31 7.34
CA PRO A 620 -1.17 -30.25 6.36
C PRO A 620 -2.31 -30.25 5.31
N ILE A 621 -2.38 -29.19 4.49
CA ILE A 621 -3.48 -28.98 3.54
C ILE A 621 -3.49 -30.02 2.40
N ARG A 622 -2.38 -30.75 2.18
CA ARG A 622 -2.22 -31.77 1.13
C ARG A 622 -1.90 -33.15 1.69
N SER A 623 -2.25 -34.20 0.95
CA SER A 623 -2.02 -35.59 1.33
C SER A 623 -0.53 -35.96 1.40
N ILE A 624 -0.12 -36.57 2.52
CA ILE A 624 1.26 -37.06 2.76
C ILE A 624 1.65 -38.27 1.90
N LEU A 625 0.69 -38.90 1.20
CA LEU A 625 0.89 -40.12 0.43
C LEU A 625 1.87 -39.93 -0.74
N HIS A 626 1.83 -38.78 -1.42
CA HIS A 626 2.65 -38.55 -2.63
C HIS A 626 4.14 -38.30 -2.32
N PRO A 627 4.54 -37.45 -1.34
CA PRO A 627 5.96 -37.35 -0.97
C PRO A 627 6.50 -38.63 -0.32
N LEU A 628 5.69 -39.33 0.49
CA LEU A 628 6.11 -40.55 1.19
C LEU A 628 6.57 -41.65 0.22
N LEU A 629 6.01 -41.70 -0.99
CA LEU A 629 6.45 -42.60 -2.06
C LEU A 629 7.96 -42.50 -2.34
N PHE A 630 8.54 -41.30 -2.32
CA PHE A 630 9.95 -41.05 -2.68
C PHE A 630 10.93 -41.21 -1.50
N VAL A 631 10.43 -41.28 -0.27
CA VAL A 631 11.25 -41.39 0.95
C VAL A 631 12.18 -42.61 0.94
N PRO A 632 11.75 -43.84 0.57
CA PRO A 632 12.64 -45.00 0.50
C PRO A 632 13.83 -44.83 -0.44
N GLY A 633 13.66 -44.14 -1.57
CA GLY A 633 14.75 -43.85 -2.51
C GLY A 633 15.80 -42.92 -1.88
N TYR A 634 15.37 -41.85 -1.22
CA TYR A 634 16.29 -40.97 -0.50
C TYR A 634 16.96 -41.66 0.70
N VAL A 635 16.26 -42.54 1.43
CA VAL A 635 16.87 -43.34 2.51
C VAL A 635 17.96 -44.26 1.97
N LEU A 636 17.73 -44.90 0.81
CA LEU A 636 18.75 -45.74 0.16
C LEU A 636 19.98 -44.93 -0.26
N LEU A 637 19.81 -43.71 -0.79
CA LEU A 637 20.92 -42.80 -1.11
C LEU A 637 21.70 -42.35 0.13
N LYS A 638 21.00 -42.09 1.24
CA LYS A 638 21.62 -41.74 2.53
C LYS A 638 22.41 -42.91 3.12
N TRP A 639 21.90 -44.13 3.03
CA TRP A 639 22.59 -45.34 3.49
C TRP A 639 23.80 -45.72 2.61
N THR A 640 23.72 -45.48 1.30
CA THR A 640 24.82 -45.73 0.35
C THR A 640 25.80 -44.57 0.18
N ALA A 641 25.64 -43.48 0.94
CA ALA A 641 26.48 -42.27 0.92
C ALA A 641 26.68 -41.63 -0.48
N LEU A 642 25.69 -41.78 -1.38
CA LEU A 642 25.70 -41.27 -2.76
C LEU A 642 24.98 -39.91 -2.91
N ASP A 643 24.81 -39.18 -1.81
CA ASP A 643 24.07 -37.92 -1.69
C ASP A 643 24.60 -36.79 -2.60
N LYS A 644 25.92 -36.70 -2.76
CA LYS A 644 26.61 -35.65 -3.54
C LYS A 644 26.65 -35.91 -5.05
N THR A 645 26.13 -37.06 -5.52
CA THR A 645 26.21 -37.48 -6.93
C THR A 645 24.90 -37.15 -7.67
N TYR A 646 24.94 -37.12 -9.01
CA TYR A 646 23.74 -37.05 -9.86
C TYR A 646 22.68 -38.14 -9.57
N ALA A 647 23.02 -39.17 -8.79
CA ALA A 647 22.09 -40.17 -8.24
C ALA A 647 20.93 -39.52 -7.44
N LEU A 648 21.18 -38.45 -6.68
CA LEU A 648 20.15 -37.69 -5.93
C LEU A 648 19.04 -37.13 -6.84
N ILE A 649 19.41 -36.82 -8.09
CA ILE A 649 18.55 -36.27 -9.13
C ILE A 649 17.86 -37.38 -9.93
N LEU A 650 18.59 -38.46 -10.21
CA LEU A 650 18.17 -39.53 -11.10
C LEU A 650 17.20 -40.51 -10.43
N LEU A 651 17.46 -40.89 -9.18
CA LEU A 651 16.70 -41.93 -8.48
C LEU A 651 15.18 -41.64 -8.35
N PRO A 652 14.71 -40.44 -7.95
CA PRO A 652 13.27 -40.16 -7.90
C PRO A 652 12.60 -40.30 -9.28
N ARG A 653 13.28 -39.95 -10.37
CA ARG A 653 12.73 -40.17 -11.74
C ARG A 653 12.59 -41.64 -12.07
N LEU A 654 13.60 -42.47 -11.74
CA LEU A 654 13.56 -43.90 -12.00
C LEU A 654 12.46 -44.57 -11.17
N GLN A 655 12.26 -44.12 -9.94
CA GLN A 655 11.17 -44.58 -9.08
C GLN A 655 9.79 -44.18 -9.65
N GLN A 656 9.64 -42.94 -10.16
CA GLN A 656 8.41 -42.48 -10.80
C GLN A 656 8.15 -43.19 -12.14
N ALA A 657 9.19 -43.43 -12.96
CA ALA A 657 9.11 -44.22 -14.19
C ALA A 657 8.62 -45.65 -13.91
N PHE A 658 9.07 -46.26 -12.82
CA PHE A 658 8.62 -47.58 -12.37
C PHE A 658 7.15 -47.59 -11.93
N VAL A 659 6.71 -46.59 -11.15
CA VAL A 659 5.29 -46.47 -10.75
C VAL A 659 4.38 -46.17 -11.95
N ALA A 660 4.82 -45.33 -12.89
CA ALA A 660 4.12 -45.08 -14.14
C ALA A 660 3.99 -46.36 -14.99
N ALA A 661 5.07 -47.14 -15.13
CA ALA A 661 5.04 -48.41 -15.86
C ALA A 661 4.13 -49.46 -15.21
N ILE A 662 3.98 -49.46 -13.87
CA ILE A 662 2.99 -50.27 -13.16
C ILE A 662 1.56 -49.81 -13.50
N GLY A 663 1.30 -48.50 -13.49
CA GLY A 663 0.02 -47.91 -13.88
C GLY A 663 -0.37 -48.25 -15.32
N ASP A 664 0.55 -48.05 -16.27
CA ASP A 664 0.38 -48.44 -17.68
C ASP A 664 0.05 -49.94 -17.77
N PHE A 665 0.85 -50.80 -17.14
CA PHE A 665 0.70 -52.26 -17.19
C PHE A 665 -0.66 -52.75 -16.68
N TYR A 666 -1.14 -52.22 -15.54
CA TYR A 666 -2.47 -52.53 -15.05
C TYR A 666 -3.57 -51.95 -15.94
N THR A 667 -3.34 -50.81 -16.60
CA THR A 667 -4.25 -50.25 -17.60
C THR A 667 -4.37 -51.16 -18.83
N VAL A 668 -3.25 -51.72 -19.34
CA VAL A 668 -3.30 -52.74 -20.42
C VAL A 668 -4.06 -53.97 -19.95
N ARG A 669 -3.78 -54.47 -18.74
CA ARG A 669 -4.43 -55.67 -18.17
C ARG A 669 -5.94 -55.47 -17.94
N LEU A 670 -6.36 -54.25 -17.62
CA LEU A 670 -7.77 -53.88 -17.52
C LEU A 670 -8.43 -53.82 -18.91
N ALA A 671 -7.78 -53.16 -19.88
CA ALA A 671 -8.27 -53.12 -21.26
C ALA A 671 -8.38 -54.53 -21.89
N GLN A 672 -7.43 -55.44 -21.61
CA GLN A 672 -7.49 -56.85 -22.00
C GLN A 672 -8.71 -57.58 -21.42
N ARG A 673 -9.09 -57.28 -20.17
CA ARG A 673 -10.26 -57.87 -19.51
C ARG A 673 -11.59 -57.31 -20.02
N ILE A 674 -11.64 -56.04 -20.41
CA ILE A 674 -12.88 -55.36 -20.83
C ILE A 674 -13.15 -55.53 -22.33
N GLY A 675 -12.13 -55.34 -23.18
CA GLY A 675 -12.28 -55.29 -24.64
C GLY A 675 -11.39 -56.28 -25.42
N GLY A 676 -10.71 -57.20 -24.73
CA GLY A 676 -9.84 -58.18 -25.39
C GLY A 676 -8.51 -57.61 -25.92
N PRO A 677 -7.75 -58.40 -26.69
CA PRO A 677 -6.37 -58.09 -27.04
C PRO A 677 -6.23 -56.92 -28.03
N THR A 678 -7.20 -56.70 -28.91
CA THR A 678 -7.20 -55.59 -29.88
C THR A 678 -7.40 -54.25 -29.19
N VAL A 679 -8.44 -54.12 -28.36
CA VAL A 679 -8.70 -52.90 -27.56
C VAL A 679 -7.53 -52.61 -26.63
N ALA A 680 -6.92 -53.63 -26.03
CA ALA A 680 -5.71 -53.46 -25.23
C ALA A 680 -4.52 -52.91 -26.03
N TRP A 681 -4.32 -53.35 -27.28
CA TRP A 681 -3.23 -52.86 -28.12
C TRP A 681 -3.46 -51.41 -28.56
N PHE A 682 -4.70 -51.06 -28.91
CA PHE A 682 -5.09 -49.66 -29.15
C PHE A 682 -4.94 -48.79 -27.90
N ALA A 683 -5.31 -49.28 -26.72
CA ALA A 683 -5.12 -48.58 -25.45
C ALA A 683 -3.63 -48.33 -25.14
N THR A 684 -2.74 -49.31 -25.39
CA THR A 684 -1.29 -49.07 -25.29
C THR A 684 -0.79 -48.07 -26.32
N LEU A 685 -1.28 -48.13 -27.56
CA LEU A 685 -0.84 -47.21 -28.61
C LEU A 685 -1.23 -45.77 -28.28
N VAL A 686 -2.50 -45.52 -27.94
CA VAL A 686 -3.00 -44.20 -27.53
C VAL A 686 -2.34 -43.73 -26.23
N GLY A 687 -2.15 -44.63 -25.26
CA GLY A 687 -1.50 -44.32 -23.99
C GLY A 687 -0.02 -43.94 -24.12
N LEU A 688 0.69 -44.46 -25.12
CA LEU A 688 2.09 -44.12 -25.41
C LEU A 688 2.24 -42.98 -26.43
N SER A 689 1.30 -42.82 -27.37
CA SER A 689 1.33 -41.78 -28.41
C SER A 689 0.75 -40.43 -27.95
N ASN A 690 0.00 -40.41 -26.84
CA ASN A 690 -0.48 -39.16 -26.26
C ASN A 690 0.71 -38.31 -25.79
N LEU A 691 0.89 -37.13 -26.40
CA LEU A 691 1.97 -36.19 -26.10
C LEU A 691 2.05 -35.86 -24.60
N TYR A 692 0.89 -35.74 -23.93
CA TYR A 692 0.80 -35.52 -22.49
C TYR A 692 1.38 -36.71 -21.71
N SER A 693 0.99 -37.95 -22.04
CA SER A 693 1.56 -39.16 -21.40
C SER A 693 3.06 -39.29 -21.65
N SER A 694 3.56 -38.88 -22.82
CA SER A 694 4.97 -38.95 -23.17
C SER A 694 5.84 -38.00 -22.34
N MET A 695 5.38 -36.76 -22.11
CA MET A 695 6.15 -35.74 -21.38
C MET A 695 5.84 -35.68 -19.86
N SER A 696 4.64 -36.08 -19.43
CA SER A 696 4.23 -36.04 -18.02
C SER A 696 4.90 -37.12 -17.18
N GLY A 697 5.93 -36.73 -16.43
CA GLY A 697 6.35 -37.45 -15.22
C GLY A 697 7.84 -37.44 -14.88
N LEU A 698 8.71 -36.75 -15.64
CA LEU A 698 10.15 -37.07 -15.64
C LEU A 698 11.05 -35.82 -15.69
N PHE A 699 11.78 -35.53 -14.60
CA PHE A 699 11.99 -34.14 -14.16
C PHE A 699 13.44 -33.63 -13.99
N PRO A 700 13.81 -32.63 -14.82
CA PRO A 700 14.71 -31.51 -14.53
C PRO A 700 14.92 -31.04 -13.08
N PRO A 701 16.15 -31.05 -12.55
CA PRO A 701 16.64 -29.93 -11.77
C PRO A 701 17.84 -29.24 -12.43
N ARG A 702 17.93 -27.92 -12.19
CA ARG A 702 18.93 -27.01 -12.76
C ARG A 702 20.26 -27.13 -11.99
N LYS A 703 21.42 -27.09 -12.68
CA LYS A 703 22.71 -26.92 -12.00
C LYS A 703 22.67 -25.61 -11.20
N ARG A 704 23.04 -25.65 -9.90
CA ARG A 704 23.30 -24.43 -9.12
C ARG A 704 24.46 -23.66 -9.76
N GLN A 705 24.26 -22.37 -10.03
CA GLN A 705 25.39 -21.44 -10.14
C GLN A 705 25.98 -21.24 -8.72
N PRO A 706 27.32 -21.21 -8.56
CA PRO A 706 27.94 -20.94 -7.26
C PRO A 706 27.89 -19.43 -6.97
N GLY A 707 26.74 -18.94 -6.48
CA GLY A 707 26.51 -17.50 -6.41
C GLY A 707 25.31 -17.00 -5.60
N CYS A 708 24.87 -17.73 -4.57
CA CYS A 708 23.95 -17.19 -3.55
C CYS A 708 24.15 -17.90 -2.21
N LYS A 709 24.77 -17.19 -1.25
CA LYS A 709 24.52 -17.41 0.19
C LYS A 709 23.49 -16.37 0.62
N ASN A 710 22.78 -16.65 1.71
CA ASN A 710 21.77 -15.79 2.35
C ASN A 710 20.45 -15.65 1.58
N CYS A 711 19.54 -16.61 1.81
CA CYS A 711 18.10 -16.41 2.02
C CYS A 711 17.56 -17.63 2.78
#